data_AF-A0A2N2BS17-F1
#
_entry.id   AF-A0A2N2BS17-F1
#
_cell.length_a   1.000
_cell.length_b   1.000
_cell.length_c   1.000
_cell.angle_alpha   90.00
_cell.angle_beta   90.00
_cell.angle_gamma   90.00
#
_symmetry.space_group_name_H-M   'P 1'
#
loop_
_entity.id
_entity.type
_entity.pdbx_description
1 polymer ?
#
loop_
_entity_poly.entity_id
_entity_poly.type
_entity_poly.pdbx_seq_one_letter_code
_entity_poly.pdbx_strand_id
1 'polypeptide(L)'
;MSEQYMNDPMQEVFIFETSQQLEQMEQSVIKTEALGSYPSETINEVFRIMHTIKSSAAMMLINNMSVVAHTTEDMFYFIREEKPQYIDVSTLSDLVFEGIDFMKLELDKIKNGYEADGNPEILITKIKEHLKILKENNNLTDSQVVNNEPVKEKYYISSNKAAKISEPKTYQTILHFAEDCGMENIRAFTVVHNLKEITDAFKCIPEDVINDPDCVEIIKRDGFMLQLKTSETQAKLEAFFRTMAFIDQFEITEINELQEIREELNILVDDEEIMIPQLKNPALEMAPVKETLVANGNQSQSMISVSVEKLDKLMNLVGEMVISEAMVTQNPDLKGLVLDNFSKSARQLKKITNELQDMVMSIRMVPLGPTFFKMNRIVRDISKKLGKEINLKILGEETEVDKNIIEQIGDPLMHIVRNSADHGIETSETRILQDKPRAGTITLEAKNAGGEVLIIIRDDGKGLSREGILEKARENGVVGPEAVNMTDTEVFNLIFLPGFSTKEAVTEFSGRGVGMDVVAKNIEAVGGNILVESVEGQGTTITLKIPLTLAIIEGMNIRVGESCYTLPIMSIKESFIPKAQEVFRDTEENEMIMIRGQCYPIMRLKDHYQVKTGATQIEDGILIMLEGETKSTCLFADELLGEQQVVVKTLPKYIQRMKKIEGLAGCTLLGDGNISLILDVNGLTAPKRLKTNNYQSL
;
A
#
# COMPACT_ATOMS: atom_id res chain seq x y z
N MET A 1 9.29 20.19 -24.87
CA MET A 1 9.50 19.07 -25.80
C MET A 1 10.63 18.26 -25.18
N SER A 2 10.31 17.33 -24.29
CA SER A 2 9.83 15.95 -24.56
C SER A 2 11.01 14.98 -24.46
N GLU A 3 11.50 14.80 -23.25
CA GLU A 3 12.02 13.51 -22.78
C GLU A 3 11.07 13.09 -21.66
N GLN A 4 9.97 12.47 -22.08
CA GLN A 4 9.04 11.81 -21.16
C GLN A 4 9.78 10.59 -20.61
N TYR A 5 10.00 10.60 -19.29
CA TYR A 5 10.31 9.44 -18.47
C TYR A 5 9.40 8.27 -18.87
N MET A 6 9.92 7.37 -19.71
CA MET A 6 9.58 5.97 -19.59
C MET A 6 10.38 5.48 -18.39
N ASN A 7 9.69 5.11 -17.30
CA ASN A 7 10.31 4.29 -16.28
C ASN A 7 10.99 3.10 -16.99
N ASP A 8 12.29 2.92 -16.74
CA ASP A 8 13.00 1.74 -17.23
C ASP A 8 12.26 0.50 -16.68
N PRO A 9 11.77 -0.42 -17.51
CA PRO A 9 11.15 -1.66 -17.05
C PRO A 9 12.01 -2.41 -16.03
N MET A 10 13.33 -2.27 -16.13
CA MET A 10 14.30 -2.83 -15.19
C MET A 10 14.19 -2.20 -13.78
N GLN A 11 13.98 -0.88 -13.72
CA GLN A 11 13.81 -0.14 -12.47
C GLN A 11 12.48 -0.49 -11.79
N GLU A 12 11.38 -0.63 -12.54
CA GLU A 12 10.08 -1.03 -11.97
C GLU A 12 10.13 -2.44 -11.35
N VAL A 13 10.75 -3.40 -12.04
CA VAL A 13 10.93 -4.77 -11.55
C VAL A 13 11.82 -4.77 -10.30
N PHE A 14 12.93 -4.06 -10.33
CA PHE A 14 13.82 -3.94 -9.18
C PHE A 14 13.11 -3.38 -7.94
N ILE A 15 12.34 -2.28 -8.09
CA ILE A 15 11.59 -1.68 -6.99
C ILE A 15 10.59 -2.70 -6.44
N PHE A 16 9.86 -3.38 -7.31
CA PHE A 16 8.85 -4.36 -6.91
C PHE A 16 9.45 -5.54 -6.15
N GLU A 17 10.45 -6.22 -6.72
CA GLU A 17 11.09 -7.39 -6.10
C GLU A 17 11.78 -7.03 -4.79
N THR A 18 12.52 -5.93 -4.76
CA THR A 18 13.22 -5.48 -3.53
C THR A 18 12.22 -5.11 -2.45
N SER A 19 11.12 -4.44 -2.79
CA SER A 19 10.06 -4.13 -1.83
C SER A 19 9.44 -5.39 -1.23
N GLN A 20 9.12 -6.38 -2.05
CA GLN A 20 8.55 -7.65 -1.60
C GLN A 20 9.53 -8.41 -0.68
N GLN A 21 10.80 -8.44 -1.04
CA GLN A 21 11.87 -9.04 -0.26
C GLN A 21 12.04 -8.37 1.11
N LEU A 22 12.02 -7.04 1.16
CA LEU A 22 12.10 -6.27 2.41
C LEU A 22 10.88 -6.50 3.31
N GLU A 23 9.67 -6.57 2.74
CA GLU A 23 8.45 -6.88 3.50
C GLU A 23 8.47 -8.30 4.07
N GLN A 24 8.89 -9.30 3.29
CA GLN A 24 9.05 -10.67 3.75
C GLN A 24 10.05 -10.75 4.92
N MET A 25 11.21 -10.11 4.77
CA MET A 25 12.23 -10.08 5.81
C MET A 25 11.71 -9.43 7.10
N GLU A 26 11.02 -8.30 6.99
CA GLU A 26 10.45 -7.57 8.13
C GLU A 26 9.49 -8.47 8.94
N GLN A 27 8.60 -9.19 8.26
CA GLN A 27 7.68 -10.12 8.91
C GLN A 27 8.39 -11.28 9.61
N SER A 28 9.38 -11.89 8.96
CA SER A 28 10.15 -12.99 9.54
C SER A 28 10.92 -12.55 10.78
N VAL A 29 11.49 -11.34 10.78
CA VAL A 29 12.21 -10.79 11.95
C VAL A 29 11.23 -10.51 13.10
N ILE A 30 10.07 -9.90 12.84
CA ILE A 30 9.04 -9.65 13.87
C ILE A 30 8.60 -10.96 14.55
N LYS A 31 8.31 -12.00 13.76
CA LYS A 31 7.89 -13.32 14.28
C LYS A 31 9.00 -13.95 15.14
N THR A 32 10.23 -13.80 14.72
CA THR A 32 11.41 -14.38 15.38
C THR A 32 11.71 -13.74 16.72
N GLU A 33 11.59 -12.42 16.80
CA GLU A 33 11.78 -11.72 18.07
C GLU A 33 10.72 -12.09 19.11
N ALA A 34 9.47 -12.30 18.68
CA ALA A 34 8.41 -12.80 19.56
C ALA A 34 8.72 -14.19 20.12
N LEU A 35 9.48 -15.01 19.39
CA LEU A 35 9.95 -16.34 19.84
C LEU A 35 11.18 -16.24 20.78
N GLY A 36 11.84 -15.09 20.86
CA GLY A 36 13.01 -14.87 21.71
C GLY A 36 14.28 -15.60 21.28
N SER A 37 14.33 -16.15 20.05
CA SER A 37 15.53 -16.78 19.46
C SER A 37 15.44 -16.78 17.94
N TYR A 38 16.59 -16.66 17.25
CA TYR A 38 16.67 -16.77 15.80
C TYR A 38 16.79 -18.24 15.36
N PRO A 39 15.75 -18.86 14.77
CA PRO A 39 15.88 -20.21 14.22
C PRO A 39 16.74 -20.18 12.94
N SER A 40 17.35 -21.32 12.63
CA SER A 40 18.22 -21.44 11.44
C SER A 40 17.49 -21.10 10.14
N GLU A 41 16.18 -21.34 10.06
CA GLU A 41 15.35 -21.01 8.91
C GLU A 41 15.32 -19.49 8.65
N THR A 42 15.02 -18.69 9.67
CA THR A 42 15.02 -17.22 9.57
C THR A 42 16.40 -16.66 9.25
N ILE A 43 17.46 -17.21 9.86
CA ILE A 43 18.85 -16.79 9.58
C ILE A 43 19.18 -17.00 8.09
N ASN A 44 18.84 -18.17 7.55
CA ASN A 44 19.06 -18.48 6.13
C ASN A 44 18.20 -17.61 5.21
N GLU A 45 16.97 -17.31 5.61
CA GLU A 45 16.06 -16.43 4.87
C GLU A 45 16.60 -15.00 4.78
N VAL A 46 16.96 -14.38 5.92
CA VAL A 46 17.53 -13.03 5.97
C VAL A 46 18.82 -12.96 5.15
N PHE A 47 19.71 -13.95 5.30
CA PHE A 47 20.95 -14.05 4.52
C PHE A 47 20.68 -14.10 3.01
N ARG A 48 19.76 -14.96 2.55
CA ARG A 48 19.40 -15.09 1.13
C ARG A 48 18.84 -13.79 0.58
N ILE A 49 17.92 -13.16 1.31
CA ILE A 49 17.30 -11.91 0.86
C ILE A 49 18.37 -10.81 0.76
N MET A 50 19.21 -10.62 1.77
CA MET A 50 20.28 -9.61 1.72
C MET A 50 21.27 -9.87 0.57
N HIS A 51 21.60 -11.13 0.30
CA HIS A 51 22.45 -11.50 -0.85
C HIS A 51 21.83 -11.13 -2.20
N THR A 52 20.53 -11.36 -2.36
CA THR A 52 19.79 -10.97 -3.58
C THR A 52 19.73 -9.46 -3.72
N ILE A 53 19.37 -8.73 -2.65
CA ILE A 53 19.31 -7.25 -2.64
C ILE A 53 20.68 -6.63 -2.93
N LYS A 54 21.77 -7.16 -2.35
CA LYS A 54 23.14 -6.70 -2.61
C LYS A 54 23.46 -6.72 -4.11
N SER A 55 23.11 -7.83 -4.77
CA SER A 55 23.44 -8.09 -6.17
C SER A 55 22.55 -7.27 -7.11
N SER A 56 21.24 -7.19 -6.83
CA SER A 56 20.31 -6.37 -7.62
C SER A 56 20.61 -4.88 -7.47
N ALA A 57 20.94 -4.41 -6.27
CA ALA A 57 21.33 -3.02 -6.02
C ALA A 57 22.62 -2.64 -6.75
N ALA A 58 23.63 -3.53 -6.75
CA ALA A 58 24.88 -3.31 -7.48
C ALA A 58 24.64 -3.23 -9.00
N MET A 59 23.74 -4.08 -9.53
CA MET A 59 23.34 -4.04 -10.94
C MET A 59 22.65 -2.73 -11.33
N MET A 60 21.87 -2.14 -10.41
CA MET A 60 21.25 -0.81 -10.60
C MET A 60 22.19 0.36 -10.26
N LEU A 61 23.46 0.10 -9.93
CA LEU A 61 24.46 1.09 -9.49
C LEU A 61 24.08 1.85 -8.19
N ILE A 62 23.27 1.22 -7.34
CA ILE A 62 22.80 1.78 -6.06
C ILE A 62 23.74 1.33 -4.94
N ASN A 63 24.90 1.98 -4.91
CA ASN A 63 26.04 1.56 -4.06
C ASN A 63 25.71 1.60 -2.57
N ASN A 64 25.03 2.64 -2.09
CA ASN A 64 24.68 2.79 -0.68
C ASN A 64 23.81 1.62 -0.17
N MET A 65 22.83 1.19 -0.96
CA MET A 65 21.95 0.06 -0.66
C MET A 65 22.70 -1.27 -0.72
N SER A 66 23.56 -1.46 -1.74
CA SER A 66 24.40 -2.65 -1.88
C SER A 66 25.34 -2.84 -0.67
N VAL A 67 25.95 -1.76 -0.17
CA VAL A 67 26.85 -1.80 0.98
C VAL A 67 26.12 -2.14 2.28
N VAL A 68 24.92 -1.61 2.50
CA VAL A 68 24.09 -1.95 3.68
C VAL A 68 23.67 -3.42 3.63
N ALA A 69 23.22 -3.90 2.46
CA ALA A 69 22.85 -5.30 2.25
C ALA A 69 24.04 -6.23 2.51
N HIS A 70 25.22 -5.91 1.97
CA HIS A 70 26.45 -6.67 2.20
C HIS A 70 26.86 -6.72 3.68
N THR A 71 26.83 -5.58 4.37
CA THR A 71 27.22 -5.53 5.80
C THR A 71 26.25 -6.34 6.67
N THR A 72 24.97 -6.34 6.32
CA THR A 72 23.95 -7.15 7.01
C THR A 72 24.09 -8.63 6.68
N GLU A 73 24.36 -8.97 5.41
CA GLU A 73 24.67 -10.33 4.96
C GLU A 73 25.86 -10.92 5.73
N ASP A 74 26.95 -10.17 5.88
CA ASP A 74 28.15 -10.61 6.62
C ASP A 74 27.84 -10.94 8.09
N MET A 75 26.99 -10.14 8.73
CA MET A 75 26.58 -10.39 10.11
C MET A 75 25.78 -11.69 10.22
N PHE A 76 24.83 -11.92 9.31
CA PHE A 76 24.03 -13.16 9.29
C PHE A 76 24.82 -14.38 8.82
N TYR A 77 25.82 -14.20 7.96
CA TYR A 77 26.78 -15.24 7.59
C TYR A 77 27.55 -15.74 8.82
N PHE A 78 28.08 -14.81 9.63
CA PHE A 78 28.77 -15.18 10.86
C PHE A 78 27.86 -15.95 11.82
N ILE A 79 26.63 -15.47 12.04
CA ILE A 79 25.66 -16.13 12.92
C ILE A 79 25.33 -17.54 12.41
N ARG A 80 25.20 -17.71 11.10
CA ARG A 80 24.89 -18.98 10.43
C ARG A 80 26.02 -20.01 10.60
N GLU A 81 27.26 -19.62 10.37
CA GLU A 81 28.41 -20.52 10.37
C GLU A 81 28.91 -20.81 11.79
N GLU A 82 29.07 -19.77 12.61
CA GLU A 82 29.71 -19.86 13.93
C GLU A 82 28.73 -20.18 15.06
N LYS A 83 27.42 -20.10 14.79
CA LYS A 83 26.32 -20.45 15.72
C LYS A 83 26.58 -20.01 17.17
N PRO A 84 26.73 -18.68 17.40
CA PRO A 84 27.10 -18.16 18.72
C PRO A 84 26.15 -18.59 19.82
N GLN A 85 26.70 -18.90 21.00
CA GLN A 85 25.91 -19.39 22.14
C GLN A 85 24.94 -18.32 22.70
N TYR A 86 25.27 -17.05 22.54
CA TYR A 86 24.44 -15.93 22.97
C TYR A 86 24.24 -14.95 21.82
N ILE A 87 22.98 -14.70 21.47
CA ILE A 87 22.56 -13.69 20.51
C ILE A 87 21.58 -12.77 21.24
N ASP A 88 21.89 -11.48 21.32
CA ASP A 88 20.92 -10.49 21.75
C ASP A 88 19.91 -10.27 20.62
N VAL A 89 18.81 -11.03 20.69
CA VAL A 89 17.74 -11.03 19.69
C VAL A 89 17.16 -9.63 19.49
N SER A 90 17.01 -8.84 20.56
CA SER A 90 16.44 -7.50 20.47
C SER A 90 17.34 -6.57 19.67
N THR A 91 18.62 -6.52 20.04
CA THR A 91 19.60 -5.65 19.36
C THR A 91 19.79 -6.07 17.90
N LEU A 92 19.85 -7.38 17.63
CA LEU A 92 19.98 -7.91 16.28
C LEU A 92 18.77 -7.55 15.41
N SER A 93 17.55 -7.72 15.94
CA SER A 93 16.33 -7.33 15.24
C SER A 93 16.29 -5.83 14.95
N ASP A 94 16.67 -4.99 15.91
CA ASP A 94 16.69 -3.52 15.73
C ASP A 94 17.64 -3.09 14.61
N LEU A 95 18.84 -3.68 14.51
CA LEU A 95 19.78 -3.41 13.41
C LEU A 95 19.24 -3.82 12.04
N VAL A 96 18.53 -4.95 11.96
CA VAL A 96 17.89 -5.38 10.71
C VAL A 96 16.76 -4.43 10.32
N PHE A 97 15.94 -3.98 11.27
CA PHE A 97 14.89 -2.99 10.98
C PHE A 97 15.47 -1.64 10.54
N GLU A 98 16.55 -1.15 11.16
CA GLU A 98 17.24 0.06 10.70
C GLU A 98 17.76 -0.10 9.26
N GLY A 99 18.29 -1.28 8.90
CA GLY A 99 18.69 -1.61 7.54
C GLY A 99 17.53 -1.65 6.54
N ILE A 100 16.42 -2.29 6.90
CA ILE A 100 15.20 -2.31 6.10
C ILE A 100 14.66 -0.89 5.85
N ASP A 101 14.63 -0.04 6.88
CA ASP A 101 14.17 1.35 6.76
C ASP A 101 15.03 2.16 5.80
N PHE A 102 16.35 2.05 5.93
CA PHE A 102 17.28 2.71 5.03
C PHE A 102 16.98 2.31 3.58
N MET A 103 16.88 1.01 3.30
CA MET A 103 16.62 0.51 1.94
C MET A 103 15.24 0.93 1.41
N LYS A 104 14.20 0.92 2.26
CA LYS A 104 12.86 1.41 1.87
C LYS A 104 12.84 2.90 1.54
N LEU A 105 13.58 3.72 2.30
CA LEU A 105 13.69 5.15 2.02
C LEU A 105 14.38 5.41 0.67
N GLU A 106 15.45 4.66 0.37
CA GLU A 106 16.14 4.79 -0.92
C GLU A 106 15.23 4.30 -2.08
N LEU A 107 14.49 3.21 -1.90
CA LEU A 107 13.49 2.76 -2.88
C LEU A 107 12.39 3.80 -3.14
N ASP A 108 11.91 4.50 -2.10
CA ASP A 108 10.90 5.55 -2.26
C ASP A 108 11.45 6.77 -3.00
N LYS A 109 12.72 7.14 -2.76
CA LYS A 109 13.40 8.17 -3.58
C LYS A 109 13.43 7.78 -5.05
N ILE A 110 13.86 6.56 -5.35
CA ILE A 110 13.95 6.02 -6.71
C ILE A 110 12.57 6.00 -7.38
N LYS A 111 11.53 5.55 -6.65
CA LYS A 111 10.14 5.52 -7.14
C LYS A 111 9.61 6.91 -7.49
N ASN A 112 10.03 7.93 -6.74
CA ASN A 112 9.65 9.32 -6.97
C ASN A 112 10.57 10.06 -7.96
N GLY A 113 11.53 9.36 -8.58
CA GLY A 113 12.45 9.92 -9.57
C GLY A 113 13.62 10.72 -8.99
N TYR A 114 13.90 10.57 -7.69
CA TYR A 114 15.06 11.15 -7.02
C TYR A 114 16.24 10.16 -7.00
N GLU A 115 17.45 10.68 -6.87
CA GLU A 115 18.66 9.86 -6.70
C GLU A 115 18.70 9.22 -5.31
N ALA A 116 19.20 7.98 -5.25
CA ALA A 116 19.43 7.25 -4.00
C ALA A 116 20.76 7.69 -3.36
N ASP A 117 20.72 8.81 -2.65
CA ASP A 117 21.88 9.50 -2.06
C ASP A 117 22.01 9.35 -0.53
N GLY A 118 21.25 8.44 0.09
CA GLY A 118 21.29 8.25 1.54
C GLY A 118 22.68 7.83 2.04
N ASN A 119 23.14 8.43 3.14
CA ASN A 119 24.42 8.07 3.78
C ASN A 119 24.24 6.87 4.75
N PRO A 120 24.87 5.70 4.48
CA PRO A 120 24.75 4.52 5.31
C PRO A 120 25.80 4.42 6.44
N GLU A 121 26.76 5.34 6.55
CA GLU A 121 27.93 5.22 7.43
C GLU A 121 27.60 4.92 8.90
N ILE A 122 26.61 5.62 9.46
CA ILE A 122 26.19 5.46 10.87
C ILE A 122 25.67 4.03 11.09
N LEU A 123 24.81 3.56 10.19
CA LEU A 123 24.22 2.23 10.26
C LEU A 123 25.28 1.14 10.09
N ILE A 124 26.16 1.27 9.10
CA ILE A 124 27.28 0.34 8.85
C ILE A 124 28.16 0.24 10.10
N THR A 125 28.44 1.37 10.75
CA THR A 125 29.26 1.41 11.96
C THR A 125 28.60 0.61 13.09
N LYS A 126 27.30 0.83 13.35
CA LYS A 126 26.55 0.07 14.36
C LYS A 126 26.54 -1.44 14.08
N ILE A 127 26.31 -1.85 12.83
CA ILE A 127 26.28 -3.28 12.45
C ILE A 127 27.67 -3.91 12.65
N LYS A 128 28.74 -3.22 12.23
CA LYS A 128 30.12 -3.70 12.41
C LYS A 128 30.52 -3.79 13.88
N GLU A 129 30.13 -2.82 14.70
CA GLU A 129 30.35 -2.85 16.15
C GLU A 129 29.64 -4.05 16.80
N HIS A 130 28.38 -4.31 16.43
CA HIS A 130 27.65 -5.46 16.95
C HIS A 130 28.27 -6.80 16.50
N LEU A 131 28.67 -6.90 15.23
CA LEU A 131 29.39 -8.07 14.72
C LEU A 131 30.71 -8.32 15.48
N LYS A 132 31.41 -7.25 15.86
CA LYS A 132 32.63 -7.36 16.68
C LYS A 132 32.32 -7.91 18.06
N ILE A 133 31.27 -7.42 18.72
CA ILE A 133 30.82 -7.92 20.03
C ILE A 133 30.44 -9.41 19.93
N LEU A 134 29.75 -9.83 18.87
CA LEU A 134 29.39 -11.23 18.63
C LEU A 134 30.63 -12.13 18.47
N LYS A 135 31.67 -11.65 17.78
CA LYS A 135 32.95 -12.37 17.64
C LYS A 135 33.67 -12.49 18.98
N GLU A 136 33.76 -11.40 19.74
CA GLU A 136 34.41 -11.38 21.06
C GLU A 136 33.72 -12.34 22.06
N ASN A 137 32.39 -12.35 22.09
CA ASN A 137 31.61 -13.23 22.99
C ASN A 137 31.73 -14.72 22.66
N ASN A 138 32.10 -15.09 21.44
CA ASN A 138 32.27 -16.49 21.03
C ASN A 138 33.68 -17.03 21.31
N ASN A 139 34.47 -16.36 22.17
CA ASN A 139 35.89 -16.64 22.42
C ASN A 139 36.76 -16.69 21.15
N LEU A 140 36.36 -15.95 20.11
CA LEU A 140 37.21 -15.66 18.96
C LEU A 140 38.00 -14.38 19.27
N THR A 141 38.86 -14.43 20.28
CA THR A 141 39.85 -13.38 20.52
C THR A 141 41.12 -13.75 19.77
N ASP A 142 41.34 -13.08 18.63
CA ASP A 142 42.57 -13.05 17.83
C ASP A 142 43.32 -14.38 17.66
N SER A 143 42.82 -15.21 16.75
CA SER A 143 43.73 -15.85 15.78
C SER A 143 43.79 -14.96 14.55
N GLN A 144 44.77 -14.07 14.57
CA GLN A 144 45.16 -13.08 13.55
C GLN A 144 44.18 -11.91 13.32
N VAL A 145 44.48 -10.80 14.02
CA VAL A 145 44.62 -9.53 13.30
C VAL A 145 45.61 -9.75 12.16
N VAL A 146 45.11 -10.02 10.96
CA VAL A 146 45.82 -9.51 9.79
C VAL A 146 45.47 -8.03 9.75
N ASN A 147 46.44 -7.20 10.11
CA ASN A 147 46.51 -5.84 9.62
C ASN A 147 46.42 -5.94 8.10
N ASN A 148 45.28 -5.61 7.51
CA ASN A 148 45.21 -5.27 6.09
C ASN A 148 45.57 -3.79 5.91
N GLU A 149 46.81 -3.45 6.27
CA GLU A 149 47.61 -2.64 5.37
C GLU A 149 48.38 -3.60 4.45
N PRO A 150 48.60 -3.26 3.17
CA PRO A 150 48.92 -4.22 2.12
C PRO A 150 50.35 -4.76 2.27
N VAL A 151 50.53 -5.85 2.99
CA VAL A 151 51.83 -6.53 3.08
C VAL A 151 51.98 -7.53 1.95
N LYS A 152 52.82 -7.12 0.99
CA LYS A 152 53.53 -7.89 -0.03
C LYS A 152 53.80 -9.35 0.36
N GLU A 153 53.10 -10.30 -0.26
CA GLU A 153 53.61 -11.67 -0.38
C GLU A 153 54.48 -11.79 -1.62
N LYS A 154 55.79 -11.80 -1.36
CA LYS A 154 56.82 -12.29 -2.28
C LYS A 154 56.65 -13.79 -2.44
N TYR A 155 56.28 -14.23 -3.64
CA TYR A 155 56.44 -15.64 -4.01
C TYR A 155 57.92 -15.99 -4.14
N TYR A 156 58.31 -17.03 -3.41
CA TYR A 156 59.57 -17.74 -3.53
C TYR A 156 59.71 -18.30 -4.96
N ILE A 157 60.82 -17.98 -5.62
CA ILE A 157 61.25 -18.70 -6.81
C ILE A 157 61.88 -20.02 -6.34
N SER A 158 61.24 -21.14 -6.66
CA SER A 158 61.95 -22.39 -6.95
C SER A 158 61.59 -22.86 -8.36
N SER A 159 62.41 -22.39 -9.31
CA SER A 159 62.90 -23.08 -10.51
C SER A 159 62.01 -24.12 -11.23
N ASN A 160 61.67 -23.73 -12.47
CA ASN A 160 61.51 -24.56 -13.67
C ASN A 160 60.36 -25.58 -13.74
N LYS A 161 59.25 -25.15 -14.35
CA LYS A 161 58.73 -25.78 -15.58
C LYS A 161 58.10 -24.72 -16.47
N ALA A 162 58.71 -24.52 -17.63
CA ALA A 162 58.24 -23.62 -18.67
C ALA A 162 56.82 -23.99 -19.15
N ALA A 163 55.91 -23.03 -19.21
CA ALA A 163 54.70 -23.12 -20.00
C ALA A 163 54.43 -21.76 -20.67
N LYS A 164 54.41 -21.82 -22.00
CA LYS A 164 54.30 -20.79 -23.03
C LYS A 164 53.23 -19.71 -22.75
N ILE A 165 53.55 -18.46 -23.08
CA ILE A 165 52.57 -17.46 -23.52
C ILE A 165 51.82 -18.09 -24.69
N SER A 166 50.54 -18.42 -24.51
CA SER A 166 49.70 -18.93 -25.58
C SER A 166 49.33 -17.76 -26.48
N GLU A 167 49.53 -17.91 -27.79
CA GLU A 167 48.93 -17.00 -28.77
C GLU A 167 47.41 -16.92 -28.54
N PRO A 168 46.77 -15.75 -28.72
CA PRO A 168 45.35 -15.60 -28.50
C PRO A 168 44.59 -16.51 -29.47
N LYS A 169 43.78 -17.40 -28.91
CA LYS A 169 42.99 -18.37 -29.67
C LYS A 169 41.58 -17.83 -29.86
N THR A 170 40.98 -18.22 -30.97
CA THR A 170 39.59 -17.86 -31.28
C THR A 170 38.70 -19.05 -31.00
N TYR A 171 37.63 -18.82 -30.25
CA TYR A 171 36.62 -19.83 -29.95
C TYR A 171 35.26 -19.39 -30.49
N GLN A 172 34.51 -20.35 -31.03
CA GLN A 172 33.08 -20.21 -31.29
C GLN A 172 32.32 -21.00 -30.23
N THR A 173 31.42 -20.31 -29.55
CA THR A 173 30.57 -20.86 -28.49
C THR A 173 29.10 -20.74 -28.88
N ILE A 174 28.33 -21.80 -28.70
CA ILE A 174 26.87 -21.78 -28.85
C ILE A 174 26.27 -22.05 -27.48
N LEU A 175 25.40 -21.14 -27.00
CA LEU A 175 24.77 -21.21 -25.69
C LEU A 175 23.27 -21.50 -25.85
N HIS A 176 22.78 -22.53 -25.17
CA HIS A 176 21.36 -22.87 -25.10
C HIS A 176 20.83 -22.54 -23.71
N PHE A 177 19.86 -21.63 -23.66
CA PHE A 177 19.14 -21.29 -22.43
C PHE A 177 18.01 -22.29 -22.17
N ALA A 178 17.59 -22.42 -20.91
CA ALA A 178 16.51 -23.34 -20.52
C ALA A 178 15.18 -23.04 -21.23
N GLU A 179 14.43 -24.09 -21.61
CA GLU A 179 13.21 -24.00 -22.45
C GLU A 179 12.07 -23.14 -21.84
N ASP A 180 12.09 -22.88 -20.54
CA ASP A 180 11.12 -22.05 -19.81
C ASP A 180 11.72 -20.74 -19.24
N CYS A 181 12.92 -20.33 -19.69
CA CYS A 181 13.63 -19.24 -19.04
C CYS A 181 13.01 -17.85 -19.31
N GLY A 182 12.48 -17.60 -20.51
CA GLY A 182 11.89 -16.31 -20.91
C GLY A 182 12.91 -15.16 -20.96
N MET A 183 12.68 -14.17 -21.83
CA MET A 183 13.61 -13.03 -22.03
C MET A 183 15.04 -13.48 -22.37
N GLU A 184 15.15 -14.44 -23.30
CA GLU A 184 16.39 -15.02 -23.82
C GLU A 184 17.35 -13.95 -24.34
N ASN A 185 16.79 -12.85 -24.84
CA ASN A 185 17.51 -11.69 -25.33
C ASN A 185 18.22 -10.92 -24.19
N ILE A 186 17.58 -10.72 -23.04
CA ILE A 186 18.20 -10.07 -21.86
C ILE A 186 19.33 -10.94 -21.27
N ARG A 187 19.13 -12.26 -21.30
CA ARG A 187 20.13 -13.23 -20.83
C ARG A 187 21.35 -13.25 -21.75
N ALA A 188 21.14 -13.30 -23.07
CA ALA A 188 22.20 -13.18 -24.06
C ALA A 188 22.96 -11.84 -23.94
N PHE A 189 22.26 -10.74 -23.63
CA PHE A 189 22.90 -9.46 -23.33
C PHE A 189 23.78 -9.52 -22.06
N THR A 190 23.31 -10.19 -21.00
CA THR A 190 24.08 -10.38 -19.76
C THR A 190 25.37 -11.18 -20.01
N VAL A 191 25.29 -12.21 -20.86
CA VAL A 191 26.47 -12.98 -21.29
C VAL A 191 27.47 -12.08 -22.01
N VAL A 192 27.00 -11.28 -22.98
CA VAL A 192 27.83 -10.34 -23.76
C VAL A 192 28.50 -9.30 -22.86
N HIS A 193 27.77 -8.76 -21.89
CA HIS A 193 28.30 -7.74 -20.99
C HIS A 193 29.43 -8.31 -20.11
N ASN A 194 29.22 -9.49 -19.53
CA ASN A 194 30.22 -10.14 -18.68
C ASN A 194 31.42 -10.67 -19.48
N LEU A 195 31.26 -10.97 -20.77
CA LEU A 195 32.36 -11.40 -21.65
C LEU A 195 33.41 -10.30 -21.90
N LYS A 196 33.07 -9.03 -21.67
CA LYS A 196 34.02 -7.92 -21.81
C LYS A 196 35.20 -8.02 -20.84
N GLU A 197 35.04 -8.72 -19.71
CA GLU A 197 36.10 -8.87 -18.71
C GLU A 197 37.15 -9.93 -19.08
N ILE A 198 36.83 -10.83 -20.02
CA ILE A 198 37.65 -12.02 -20.33
C ILE A 198 37.97 -12.20 -21.82
N THR A 199 37.57 -11.25 -22.68
CA THR A 199 37.77 -11.33 -24.14
C THR A 199 38.32 -10.02 -24.70
N ASP A 200 39.25 -10.11 -25.65
CA ASP A 200 39.86 -8.94 -26.31
C ASP A 200 38.95 -8.43 -27.45
N ALA A 201 38.20 -9.33 -28.09
CA ALA A 201 37.21 -9.04 -29.10
C ALA A 201 36.18 -10.17 -29.17
N PHE A 202 34.91 -9.83 -29.39
CA PHE A 202 33.86 -10.81 -29.61
C PHE A 202 32.84 -10.34 -30.66
N LYS A 203 32.15 -11.29 -31.26
CA LYS A 203 31.00 -11.11 -32.16
C LYS A 203 29.87 -12.02 -31.67
N CYS A 204 28.64 -11.52 -31.67
CA CYS A 204 27.46 -12.30 -31.31
C CYS A 204 26.44 -12.33 -32.45
N ILE A 205 25.64 -13.39 -32.49
CA ILE A 205 24.49 -13.52 -33.40
C ILE A 205 23.29 -13.95 -32.55
N PRO A 206 22.20 -13.16 -32.50
CA PRO A 206 21.97 -11.87 -33.21
C PRO A 206 22.90 -10.72 -32.78
N GLU A 207 23.16 -9.75 -33.67
CA GLU A 207 24.10 -8.63 -33.41
C GLU A 207 23.51 -7.55 -32.48
N ASP A 208 22.19 -7.31 -32.51
CA ASP A 208 21.48 -6.45 -31.56
C ASP A 208 20.54 -7.30 -30.69
N VAL A 209 21.01 -7.61 -29.49
CA VAL A 209 20.32 -8.51 -28.57
C VAL A 209 19.18 -7.79 -27.80
N ILE A 210 19.07 -6.46 -27.88
CA ILE A 210 18.07 -5.71 -27.10
C ILE A 210 16.96 -5.16 -28.00
N ASN A 211 17.31 -4.59 -29.16
CA ASN A 211 16.35 -3.84 -29.97
C ASN A 211 15.78 -4.63 -31.14
N ASP A 212 16.31 -5.82 -31.45
CA ASP A 212 15.80 -6.68 -32.53
C ASP A 212 14.60 -7.53 -32.04
N PRO A 213 13.37 -7.32 -32.56
CA PRO A 213 12.18 -8.04 -32.14
C PRO A 213 12.24 -9.56 -32.39
N ASP A 214 12.99 -9.98 -33.41
CA ASP A 214 13.08 -11.40 -33.82
C ASP A 214 14.19 -12.15 -33.06
N CYS A 215 14.96 -11.44 -32.21
CA CYS A 215 16.10 -11.96 -31.46
C CYS A 215 15.75 -13.17 -30.59
N VAL A 216 14.60 -13.12 -29.91
CA VAL A 216 14.14 -14.18 -29.01
C VAL A 216 13.85 -15.48 -29.77
N GLU A 217 13.25 -15.40 -30.97
CA GLU A 217 12.95 -16.58 -31.79
C GLU A 217 14.24 -17.20 -32.37
N ILE A 218 15.20 -16.37 -32.78
CA ILE A 218 16.49 -16.82 -33.31
C ILE A 218 17.29 -17.55 -32.22
N ILE A 219 17.38 -16.97 -31.02
CA ILE A 219 18.11 -17.57 -29.89
C ILE A 219 17.48 -18.90 -29.48
N LYS A 220 16.14 -19.01 -29.48
CA LYS A 220 15.44 -20.26 -29.18
C LYS A 220 15.68 -21.36 -30.21
N ARG A 221 15.72 -21.00 -31.50
CA ARG A 221 15.86 -21.98 -32.59
C ARG A 221 17.30 -22.45 -32.77
N ASP A 222 18.25 -21.52 -32.78
CA ASP A 222 19.62 -21.77 -33.23
C ASP A 222 20.66 -21.69 -32.09
N GLY A 223 20.24 -21.31 -30.87
CA GLY A 223 21.13 -21.00 -29.76
C GLY A 223 21.79 -19.63 -29.90
N PHE A 224 22.28 -19.06 -28.79
CA PHE A 224 23.01 -17.80 -28.82
C PHE A 224 24.47 -18.04 -29.20
N MET A 225 24.88 -17.57 -30.37
CA MET A 225 26.20 -17.84 -30.93
C MET A 225 27.17 -16.69 -30.65
N LEU A 226 28.35 -17.03 -30.16
CA LEU A 226 29.42 -16.11 -29.77
C LEU A 226 30.74 -16.55 -30.40
N GLN A 227 31.41 -15.65 -31.11
CA GLN A 227 32.79 -15.83 -31.56
C GLN A 227 33.66 -14.88 -30.76
N LEU A 228 34.63 -15.40 -30.01
CA LEU A 228 35.44 -14.61 -29.10
C LEU A 228 36.92 -14.95 -29.25
N LYS A 229 37.77 -13.93 -29.15
CA LYS A 229 39.22 -14.06 -29.12
C LYS A 229 39.70 -13.80 -27.70
N THR A 230 40.40 -14.76 -27.12
CA THR A 230 40.91 -14.66 -25.75
C THR A 230 42.25 -15.36 -25.62
N SER A 231 43.08 -14.85 -24.70
CA SER A 231 44.32 -15.49 -24.25
C SER A 231 44.05 -16.56 -23.18
N GLU A 232 42.80 -16.70 -22.74
CA GLU A 232 42.40 -17.65 -21.70
C GLU A 232 42.17 -19.06 -22.24
N THR A 233 42.39 -20.05 -21.37
CA THR A 233 42.21 -21.47 -21.70
C THR A 233 40.72 -21.84 -21.80
N GLN A 234 40.36 -22.77 -22.70
CA GLN A 234 39.00 -23.31 -22.82
C GLN A 234 38.36 -23.69 -21.46
N ALA A 235 39.11 -24.31 -20.55
CA ALA A 235 38.60 -24.70 -19.23
C ALA A 235 38.10 -23.51 -18.37
N LYS A 236 38.68 -22.32 -18.55
CA LYS A 236 38.22 -21.10 -17.86
C LYS A 236 36.96 -20.53 -18.51
N LEU A 237 36.84 -20.58 -19.83
CA LEU A 237 35.60 -20.21 -20.53
C LEU A 237 34.45 -21.13 -20.13
N GLU A 238 34.70 -22.43 -20.03
CA GLU A 238 33.71 -23.40 -19.53
C GLU A 238 33.27 -23.09 -18.10
N ALA A 239 34.21 -22.78 -17.20
CA ALA A 239 33.89 -22.40 -15.83
C ALA A 239 33.05 -21.10 -15.78
N PHE A 240 33.40 -20.12 -16.62
CA PHE A 240 32.67 -18.85 -16.73
C PHE A 240 31.21 -19.06 -17.16
N PHE A 241 30.95 -19.77 -18.26
CA PHE A 241 29.58 -20.03 -18.71
C PHE A 241 28.78 -20.90 -17.72
N ARG A 242 29.44 -21.78 -16.95
CA ARG A 242 28.77 -22.54 -15.87
C ARG A 242 28.32 -21.69 -14.68
N THR A 243 28.97 -20.55 -14.43
CA THR A 243 28.55 -19.63 -13.36
C THR A 243 27.37 -18.75 -13.76
N MET A 244 27.05 -18.69 -15.05
CA MET A 244 25.93 -17.92 -15.56
C MET A 244 24.63 -18.70 -15.37
N ALA A 245 23.67 -18.05 -14.73
CA ALA A 245 22.38 -18.66 -14.47
C ALA A 245 21.62 -18.94 -15.77
N PHE A 246 20.92 -20.07 -15.81
CA PHE A 246 19.97 -20.47 -16.87
C PHE A 246 20.57 -20.82 -18.24
N ILE A 247 21.88 -21.07 -18.30
CA ILE A 247 22.51 -21.79 -19.42
C ILE A 247 22.43 -23.29 -19.13
N ASP A 248 21.66 -24.03 -19.93
CA ASP A 248 21.48 -25.48 -19.75
C ASP A 248 22.59 -26.26 -20.45
N GLN A 249 22.95 -25.84 -21.65
CA GLN A 249 23.99 -26.46 -22.47
C GLN A 249 24.81 -25.41 -23.20
N PHE A 250 26.10 -25.70 -23.37
CA PHE A 250 26.98 -24.88 -24.19
C PHE A 250 27.99 -25.75 -24.94
N GLU A 251 28.33 -25.33 -26.15
CA GLU A 251 29.32 -25.98 -27.00
C GLU A 251 30.43 -24.99 -27.31
N ILE A 252 31.69 -25.35 -27.07
CA ILE A 252 32.86 -24.51 -27.39
C ILE A 252 33.73 -25.22 -28.42
N THR A 253 34.04 -24.54 -29.51
CA THR A 253 34.88 -25.04 -30.61
C THR A 253 35.99 -24.04 -30.91
N GLU A 254 37.24 -24.51 -31.06
CA GLU A 254 38.37 -23.65 -31.47
C GLU A 254 38.33 -23.45 -32.99
N ILE A 255 38.40 -22.20 -33.45
CA ILE A 255 38.36 -21.82 -34.88
C ILE A 255 39.63 -21.04 -35.27
N ASN A 256 40.07 -21.21 -36.52
CA ASN A 256 41.38 -20.69 -36.95
C ASN A 256 41.36 -19.23 -37.47
N GLU A 257 40.20 -18.65 -37.82
CA GLU A 257 40.09 -17.25 -38.30
C GLU A 257 38.75 -16.60 -37.89
N LEU A 258 38.80 -15.35 -37.42
CA LEU A 258 37.64 -14.44 -37.26
C LEU A 258 37.47 -13.67 -38.58
N GLN A 259 36.32 -13.79 -39.25
CA GLN A 259 36.04 -12.96 -40.44
C GLN A 259 35.85 -11.49 -40.02
N GLU A 260 36.68 -10.61 -40.61
CA GLU A 260 36.79 -9.14 -40.52
C GLU A 260 35.78 -8.40 -39.60
N ILE A 261 36.26 -7.92 -38.46
CA ILE A 261 35.59 -6.93 -37.60
C ILE A 261 36.18 -5.54 -37.90
N ARG A 262 35.32 -4.56 -38.23
CA ARG A 262 35.68 -3.13 -38.30
C ARG A 262 35.89 -2.59 -36.88
N GLU A 263 37.06 -2.02 -36.63
CA GLU A 263 37.34 -1.18 -35.48
C GLU A 263 36.49 0.10 -35.55
N GLU A 264 35.60 0.32 -34.58
CA GLU A 264 35.23 1.65 -34.11
C GLU A 264 34.37 1.54 -32.84
N LEU A 265 34.97 1.80 -31.68
CA LEU A 265 34.26 2.29 -30.50
C LEU A 265 35.13 3.38 -29.86
N ASN A 266 34.86 4.61 -30.28
CA ASN A 266 35.43 5.82 -29.73
C ASN A 266 34.43 6.37 -28.70
N ILE A 267 34.64 6.06 -27.41
CA ILE A 267 33.99 6.79 -26.32
C ILE A 267 35.13 7.37 -25.48
N LEU A 268 35.29 8.68 -25.59
CA LEU A 268 36.12 9.50 -24.71
C LEU A 268 35.43 9.54 -23.33
N VAL A 269 36.07 8.95 -22.32
CA VAL A 269 35.80 9.22 -20.91
C VAL A 269 37.11 9.67 -20.29
N ASP A 270 37.11 10.87 -19.71
CA ASP A 270 38.23 11.45 -18.98
C ASP A 270 38.70 10.51 -17.85
N ASP A 271 40.01 10.46 -17.67
CA ASP A 271 40.74 9.67 -16.68
C ASP A 271 40.33 10.06 -15.23
N GLU A 272 39.55 9.22 -14.56
CA GLU A 272 39.66 9.03 -13.10
C GLU A 272 39.62 7.53 -12.75
N GLU A 273 40.69 7.05 -12.12
CA GLU A 273 40.86 5.67 -11.66
C GLU A 273 39.92 5.36 -10.48
N ILE A 274 39.07 4.33 -10.62
CA ILE A 274 38.39 3.69 -9.49
C ILE A 274 38.84 2.23 -9.40
N MET A 275 39.61 1.92 -8.34
CA MET A 275 40.06 0.57 -8.01
C MET A 275 38.91 -0.26 -7.40
N ILE A 276 38.64 -1.44 -7.96
CA ILE A 276 37.75 -2.46 -7.38
C ILE A 276 38.58 -3.64 -6.85
N PRO A 277 38.51 -4.00 -5.55
CA PRO A 277 39.13 -5.22 -5.04
C PRO A 277 38.28 -6.46 -5.35
N GLN A 278 38.89 -7.48 -5.97
CA GLN A 278 38.30 -8.80 -6.22
C GLN A 278 38.22 -9.65 -4.94
N LEU A 279 37.05 -10.23 -4.64
CA LEU A 279 36.87 -11.32 -3.68
C LEU A 279 36.70 -12.65 -4.43
N LYS A 280 37.59 -13.60 -4.11
CA LYS A 280 37.49 -15.01 -4.50
C LYS A 280 36.49 -15.73 -3.60
N ASN A 281 35.55 -16.49 -4.17
CA ASN A 281 34.85 -17.55 -3.45
C ASN A 281 35.69 -18.85 -3.45
N PRO A 282 35.86 -19.51 -2.30
CA PRO A 282 36.28 -20.90 -2.25
C PRO A 282 35.07 -21.84 -2.46
N ALA A 283 35.24 -22.83 -3.33
CA ALA A 283 34.32 -23.95 -3.50
C ALA A 283 34.48 -24.95 -2.34
N LEU A 284 33.37 -25.47 -1.82
CA LEU A 284 33.36 -26.72 -1.05
C LEU A 284 32.15 -27.59 -1.44
N GLU A 285 32.48 -28.84 -1.77
CA GLU A 285 31.59 -29.96 -2.11
C GLU A 285 30.83 -30.46 -0.87
N MET A 286 29.55 -30.81 -1.02
CA MET A 286 28.88 -31.82 -0.17
C MET A 286 27.92 -32.69 -0.98
N ALA A 287 28.03 -33.99 -0.77
CA ALA A 287 27.26 -35.09 -1.38
C ALA A 287 25.82 -35.21 -0.80
N PRO A 288 24.91 -35.96 -1.46
CA PRO A 288 23.47 -35.82 -1.26
C PRO A 288 22.93 -36.70 -0.12
N VAL A 289 22.03 -36.15 0.69
CA VAL A 289 21.17 -36.92 1.60
C VAL A 289 19.75 -36.90 1.05
N LYS A 290 19.23 -38.09 0.74
CA LYS A 290 17.83 -38.34 0.40
C LYS A 290 16.96 -38.19 1.65
N GLU A 291 16.03 -37.25 1.64
CA GLU A 291 14.82 -37.35 2.44
C GLU A 291 13.59 -36.98 1.60
N THR A 292 12.56 -37.79 1.77
CA THR A 292 11.40 -37.90 0.91
C THR A 292 10.33 -36.98 1.48
N LEU A 293 9.97 -35.92 0.76
CA LEU A 293 8.79 -35.12 1.08
C LEU A 293 7.90 -34.94 -0.15
N VAL A 294 6.63 -35.08 0.14
CA VAL A 294 5.48 -35.27 -0.74
C VAL A 294 5.30 -34.05 -1.63
N ALA A 295 5.10 -34.32 -2.92
CA ALA A 295 4.74 -33.32 -3.92
C ALA A 295 3.41 -32.65 -3.55
N ASN A 296 3.46 -31.35 -3.23
CA ASN A 296 2.35 -30.44 -3.49
C ASN A 296 2.77 -29.58 -4.68
N GLY A 297 2.02 -29.70 -5.77
CA GLY A 297 2.24 -28.92 -6.98
C GLY A 297 2.10 -27.44 -6.67
N ASN A 298 3.20 -26.70 -6.82
CA ASN A 298 3.13 -25.26 -7.05
C ASN A 298 2.41 -25.06 -8.39
N GLN A 299 1.11 -24.79 -8.34
CA GLN A 299 0.50 -23.98 -9.39
C GLN A 299 1.18 -22.62 -9.29
N SER A 300 2.15 -22.38 -10.17
CA SER A 300 2.67 -21.04 -10.44
C SER A 300 1.49 -20.17 -10.85
N GLN A 301 0.93 -19.43 -9.90
CA GLN A 301 0.03 -18.33 -10.22
C GLN A 301 0.83 -17.38 -11.09
N SER A 302 0.48 -17.29 -12.37
CA SER A 302 1.01 -16.30 -13.30
C SER A 302 0.54 -14.92 -12.81
N MET A 303 1.33 -14.29 -11.95
CA MET A 303 1.07 -12.93 -11.50
C MET A 303 1.32 -11.98 -12.67
N ILE A 304 0.27 -11.27 -13.07
CA ILE A 304 0.35 -10.18 -14.05
C ILE A 304 0.31 -8.88 -13.26
N SER A 305 1.43 -8.16 -13.23
CA SER A 305 1.45 -6.80 -12.67
C SER A 305 0.80 -5.85 -13.65
N VAL A 306 -0.22 -5.12 -13.19
CA VAL A 306 -0.93 -4.09 -13.97
C VAL A 306 -0.82 -2.77 -13.23
N SER A 307 -0.51 -1.69 -13.95
CA SER A 307 -0.43 -0.37 -13.34
C SER A 307 -1.80 0.10 -12.83
N VAL A 308 -1.81 0.77 -11.68
CA VAL A 308 -3.04 1.29 -11.04
C VAL A 308 -3.80 2.22 -11.97
N GLU A 309 -3.09 3.05 -12.75
CA GLU A 309 -3.70 3.97 -13.72
C GLU A 309 -4.52 3.26 -14.81
N LYS A 310 -4.11 2.05 -15.23
CA LYS A 310 -4.87 1.26 -16.22
C LYS A 310 -6.16 0.72 -15.61
N LEU A 311 -6.12 0.27 -14.36
CA LEU A 311 -7.30 -0.17 -13.62
C LEU A 311 -8.26 1.00 -13.36
N ASP A 312 -7.74 2.18 -13.04
CA ASP A 312 -8.56 3.40 -12.88
C ASP A 312 -9.25 3.80 -14.19
N LYS A 313 -8.53 3.76 -15.33
CA LYS A 313 -9.13 4.01 -16.64
C LYS A 313 -10.21 2.99 -16.96
N LEU A 314 -9.97 1.71 -16.66
CA LEU A 314 -10.97 0.66 -16.84
C LEU A 314 -12.21 0.93 -16.00
N MET A 315 -12.05 1.29 -14.73
CA MET A 315 -13.17 1.64 -13.85
C MET A 315 -13.97 2.85 -14.36
N ASN A 316 -13.29 3.89 -14.85
CA ASN A 316 -13.95 5.04 -15.45
C ASN A 316 -14.76 4.66 -16.70
N LEU A 317 -14.22 3.80 -17.56
CA LEU A 317 -14.93 3.29 -18.74
C LEU A 317 -16.14 2.45 -18.36
N VAL A 318 -16.02 1.59 -17.36
CA VAL A 318 -17.16 0.82 -16.83
C VAL A 318 -18.22 1.75 -16.25
N GLY A 319 -17.83 2.78 -15.51
CA GLY A 319 -18.75 3.82 -15.01
C GLY A 319 -19.46 4.56 -16.14
N GLU A 320 -18.74 4.96 -17.19
CA GLU A 320 -19.35 5.58 -18.38
C GLU A 320 -20.26 4.61 -19.15
N MET A 321 -19.94 3.31 -19.15
CA MET A 321 -20.77 2.27 -19.74
C MET A 321 -22.08 2.08 -18.98
N VAL A 322 -22.04 2.09 -17.64
CA VAL A 322 -23.25 2.06 -16.78
C VAL A 322 -24.13 3.28 -17.07
N ILE A 323 -23.54 4.47 -17.20
CA ILE A 323 -24.28 5.68 -17.57
C ILE A 323 -24.89 5.55 -18.97
N SER A 324 -24.11 5.09 -19.95
CA SER A 324 -24.55 4.95 -21.34
C SER A 324 -25.67 3.90 -21.49
N GLU A 325 -25.58 2.80 -20.75
CA GLU A 325 -26.64 1.80 -20.66
C GLU A 325 -27.93 2.40 -20.12
N ALA A 326 -27.87 3.12 -18.99
CA ALA A 326 -29.01 3.83 -18.44
C ALA A 326 -29.58 4.86 -19.42
N MET A 327 -28.73 5.54 -20.20
CA MET A 327 -29.17 6.49 -21.22
C MET A 327 -29.98 5.86 -22.35
N VAL A 328 -29.61 4.65 -22.75
CA VAL A 328 -30.34 3.91 -23.78
C VAL A 328 -31.64 3.35 -23.21
N THR A 329 -31.61 2.78 -22.00
CA THR A 329 -32.76 2.06 -21.43
C THR A 329 -33.81 2.99 -20.82
N GLN A 330 -33.43 4.18 -20.37
CA GLN A 330 -34.33 5.19 -19.79
C GLN A 330 -34.57 6.38 -20.71
N ASN A 331 -34.22 6.26 -22.00
CA ASN A 331 -34.40 7.33 -22.96
C ASN A 331 -35.87 7.83 -22.97
N PRO A 332 -36.12 9.15 -22.84
CA PRO A 332 -37.47 9.71 -22.90
C PRO A 332 -38.28 9.31 -24.14
N ASP A 333 -37.63 9.07 -25.27
CA ASP A 333 -38.25 8.62 -26.53
C ASP A 333 -38.91 7.23 -26.41
N LEU A 334 -38.53 6.45 -25.39
CA LEU A 334 -39.12 5.14 -25.10
C LEU A 334 -40.42 5.24 -24.29
N LYS A 335 -40.73 6.40 -23.68
CA LYS A 335 -41.93 6.56 -22.83
C LYS A 335 -43.21 6.34 -23.66
N GLY A 336 -44.04 5.40 -23.20
CA GLY A 336 -45.32 5.07 -23.82
C GLY A 336 -45.25 4.04 -24.95
N LEU A 337 -44.05 3.56 -25.31
CA LEU A 337 -43.87 2.49 -26.29
C LEU A 337 -43.84 1.11 -25.59
N VAL A 338 -44.58 0.14 -26.13
CA VAL A 338 -44.54 -1.25 -25.65
C VAL A 338 -43.54 -2.03 -26.50
N LEU A 339 -42.29 -2.12 -26.03
CA LEU A 339 -41.18 -2.76 -26.73
C LEU A 339 -40.64 -3.95 -25.91
N ASP A 340 -41.34 -5.08 -25.95
CA ASP A 340 -40.97 -6.28 -25.17
C ASP A 340 -39.59 -6.84 -25.54
N ASN A 341 -39.25 -6.86 -26.83
CA ASN A 341 -37.95 -7.34 -27.29
C ASN A 341 -36.82 -6.40 -26.84
N PHE A 342 -37.04 -5.08 -26.93
CA PHE A 342 -36.08 -4.10 -26.41
C PHE A 342 -35.88 -4.29 -24.90
N SER A 343 -36.97 -4.42 -24.13
CA SER A 343 -36.92 -4.62 -22.69
C SER A 343 -36.22 -5.92 -22.27
N LYS A 344 -36.30 -6.97 -23.09
CA LYS A 344 -35.51 -8.21 -22.89
C LYS A 344 -34.03 -7.98 -23.16
N SER A 345 -33.67 -7.36 -24.30
CA SER A 345 -32.28 -7.06 -24.64
C SER A 345 -31.64 -6.08 -23.65
N ALA A 346 -32.37 -5.06 -23.21
CA ALA A 346 -31.96 -4.10 -22.20
C ALA A 346 -31.62 -4.78 -20.87
N ARG A 347 -32.49 -5.71 -20.40
CA ARG A 347 -32.19 -6.50 -19.19
C ARG A 347 -30.95 -7.37 -19.34
N GLN A 348 -30.74 -7.96 -20.51
CA GLN A 348 -29.53 -8.76 -20.78
C GLN A 348 -28.28 -7.88 -20.79
N LEU A 349 -28.35 -6.69 -21.41
CA LEU A 349 -27.25 -5.72 -21.39
C LEU A 349 -26.92 -5.30 -19.96
N LYS A 350 -27.92 -4.91 -19.16
CA LYS A 350 -27.74 -4.58 -17.74
C LYS A 350 -27.08 -5.71 -16.95
N LYS A 351 -27.50 -6.96 -17.19
CA LYS A 351 -26.88 -8.13 -16.54
C LYS A 351 -25.39 -8.25 -16.89
N ILE A 352 -25.03 -8.16 -18.17
CA ILE A 352 -23.63 -8.26 -18.62
C ILE A 352 -22.80 -7.08 -18.08
N THR A 353 -23.35 -5.87 -18.08
CA THR A 353 -22.71 -4.67 -17.53
C THR A 353 -22.41 -4.85 -16.04
N ASN A 354 -23.35 -5.38 -15.26
CA ASN A 354 -23.14 -5.66 -13.84
C ASN A 354 -22.08 -6.76 -13.62
N GLU A 355 -22.12 -7.86 -14.38
CA GLU A 355 -21.10 -8.92 -14.29
C GLU A 355 -19.69 -8.41 -14.64
N LEU A 356 -19.58 -7.52 -15.63
CA LEU A 356 -18.32 -6.89 -16.01
C LEU A 356 -17.83 -5.93 -14.91
N GLN A 357 -18.73 -5.17 -14.31
CA GLN A 357 -18.42 -4.29 -13.18
C GLN A 357 -17.89 -5.09 -11.99
N ASP A 358 -18.59 -6.15 -11.59
CA ASP A 358 -18.18 -7.01 -10.47
C ASP A 358 -16.79 -7.62 -10.72
N MET A 359 -16.53 -8.05 -11.96
CA MET A 359 -15.23 -8.59 -12.35
C MET A 359 -14.12 -7.53 -12.27
N VAL A 360 -14.36 -6.31 -12.78
CA VAL A 360 -13.39 -5.20 -12.69
C VAL A 360 -13.13 -4.81 -11.23
N MET A 361 -14.15 -4.80 -10.38
CA MET A 361 -13.98 -4.56 -8.95
C MET A 361 -13.12 -5.67 -8.32
N SER A 362 -13.39 -6.93 -8.62
CA SER A 362 -12.62 -8.08 -8.07
C SER A 362 -11.13 -8.02 -8.43
N ILE A 363 -10.78 -7.61 -9.66
CA ILE A 363 -9.37 -7.43 -10.10
C ILE A 363 -8.64 -6.35 -9.31
N ARG A 364 -9.37 -5.35 -8.79
CA ARG A 364 -8.82 -4.23 -8.02
C ARG A 364 -8.69 -4.54 -6.52
N MET A 365 -9.41 -5.53 -6.03
CA MET A 365 -9.39 -5.90 -4.63
C MET A 365 -8.02 -6.45 -4.24
N VAL A 366 -7.53 -6.01 -3.08
CA VAL A 366 -6.27 -6.45 -2.49
C VAL A 366 -6.55 -6.82 -1.03
N PRO A 367 -5.94 -7.89 -0.48
CA PRO A 367 -6.13 -8.25 0.93
C PRO A 367 -5.55 -7.18 1.88
N LEU A 368 -6.18 -7.00 3.04
CA LEU A 368 -5.74 -6.06 4.09
C LEU A 368 -4.50 -6.53 4.86
N GLY A 369 -4.16 -7.82 4.81
CA GLY A 369 -3.08 -8.44 5.56
C GLY A 369 -1.77 -7.65 5.55
N PRO A 370 -1.18 -7.29 4.39
CA PRO A 370 0.05 -6.50 4.33
C PRO A 370 -0.03 -5.18 5.12
N THR A 371 -1.16 -4.49 5.08
CA THR A 371 -1.39 -3.24 5.83
C THR A 371 -1.49 -3.50 7.33
N PHE A 372 -2.15 -4.59 7.74
CA PHE A 372 -2.27 -4.98 9.14
C PHE A 372 -0.93 -5.42 9.73
N PHE A 373 -0.08 -6.11 8.97
CA PHE A 373 1.24 -6.53 9.43
C PHE A 373 2.18 -5.35 9.73
N LYS A 374 2.05 -4.23 9.01
CA LYS A 374 2.78 -2.99 9.31
C LYS A 374 2.49 -2.49 10.74
N MET A 375 1.30 -2.76 11.27
CA MET A 375 0.91 -2.37 12.63
C MET A 375 1.68 -3.12 13.72
N ASN A 376 2.11 -4.37 13.47
CA ASN A 376 2.92 -5.13 14.43
C ASN A 376 4.19 -4.38 14.82
N ARG A 377 4.86 -3.82 13.81
CA ARG A 377 6.09 -3.07 14.01
C ARG A 377 5.86 -1.81 14.85
N ILE A 378 4.80 -1.05 14.54
CA ILE A 378 4.44 0.16 15.29
C ILE A 378 4.15 -0.17 16.76
N VAL A 379 3.36 -1.22 17.02
CA VAL A 379 3.04 -1.65 18.39
C VAL A 379 4.29 -2.09 19.14
N ARG A 380 5.19 -2.82 18.49
CA ARG A 380 6.48 -3.25 19.04
C ARG A 380 7.37 -2.07 19.43
N ASP A 381 7.55 -1.10 18.54
CA ASP A 381 8.44 0.04 18.78
C ASP A 381 7.92 0.92 19.94
N ILE A 382 6.59 1.10 20.03
CA ILE A 382 5.93 1.80 21.14
C ILE A 382 6.04 1.00 22.45
N SER A 383 5.83 -0.32 22.38
CA SER A 383 5.98 -1.26 23.51
C SER A 383 7.37 -1.14 24.13
N LYS A 384 8.44 -1.17 23.32
CA LYS A 384 9.82 -0.96 23.79
C LYS A 384 10.04 0.44 24.35
N LYS A 385 9.62 1.49 23.63
CA LYS A 385 9.87 2.89 24.04
C LYS A 385 9.18 3.29 25.34
N LEU A 386 7.97 2.79 25.58
CA LEU A 386 7.18 3.11 26.78
C LEU A 386 7.25 2.04 27.87
N GLY A 387 7.96 0.93 27.63
CA GLY A 387 8.07 -0.19 28.57
C GLY A 387 6.74 -0.88 28.86
N LYS A 388 5.86 -0.98 27.86
CA LYS A 388 4.53 -1.61 28.01
C LYS A 388 4.51 -2.95 27.29
N GLU A 389 3.97 -3.99 27.91
CA GLU A 389 3.75 -5.28 27.22
C GLU A 389 2.43 -5.24 26.46
N ILE A 390 2.48 -5.35 25.12
CA ILE A 390 1.31 -5.27 24.24
C ILE A 390 1.32 -6.44 23.26
N ASN A 391 0.19 -7.14 23.16
CA ASN A 391 -0.08 -8.18 22.17
C ASN A 391 -1.02 -7.64 21.09
N LEU A 392 -0.60 -7.69 19.83
CA LEU A 392 -1.45 -7.34 18.69
C LEU A 392 -2.07 -8.61 18.10
N LYS A 393 -3.40 -8.68 18.10
CA LYS A 393 -4.17 -9.78 17.49
C LYS A 393 -4.80 -9.31 16.19
N ILE A 394 -4.46 -9.96 15.09
CA ILE A 394 -5.02 -9.67 13.77
C ILE A 394 -6.07 -10.73 13.43
N LEU A 395 -7.24 -10.29 12.95
CA LEU A 395 -8.35 -11.14 12.54
C LEU A 395 -8.89 -10.67 11.18
N GLY A 396 -9.18 -11.61 10.28
CA GLY A 396 -9.74 -11.29 8.97
C GLY A 396 -8.74 -10.62 8.02
N GLU A 397 -7.44 -10.93 8.12
CA GLU A 397 -6.39 -10.39 7.24
C GLU A 397 -6.62 -10.67 5.74
N GLU A 398 -7.36 -11.72 5.43
CA GLU A 398 -7.78 -12.12 4.08
C GLU A 398 -8.91 -11.24 3.51
N THR A 399 -9.44 -10.29 4.29
CA THR A 399 -10.51 -9.42 3.81
C THR A 399 -10.00 -8.52 2.70
N GLU A 400 -10.64 -8.61 1.56
CA GLU A 400 -10.33 -7.90 0.34
C GLU A 400 -10.98 -6.50 0.29
N VAL A 401 -10.18 -5.50 -0.08
CA VAL A 401 -10.60 -4.09 -0.16
C VAL A 401 -9.97 -3.43 -1.38
N ASP A 402 -10.63 -2.40 -1.94
CA ASP A 402 -10.09 -1.60 -3.03
C ASP A 402 -8.69 -1.04 -2.68
N LYS A 403 -7.73 -1.22 -3.59
CA LYS A 403 -6.36 -0.70 -3.41
C LYS A 403 -6.30 0.79 -3.05
N ASN A 404 -7.14 1.64 -3.64
CA ASN A 404 -7.14 3.08 -3.32
C ASN A 404 -7.62 3.32 -1.90
N ILE A 405 -8.57 2.52 -1.41
CA ILE A 405 -9.00 2.60 -0.01
C ILE A 405 -7.82 2.19 0.88
N ILE A 406 -7.12 1.10 0.58
CA ILE A 406 -5.95 0.64 1.35
C ILE A 406 -4.89 1.75 1.52
N GLU A 407 -4.58 2.46 0.44
CA GLU A 407 -3.62 3.56 0.45
C GLU A 407 -4.09 4.74 1.34
N GLN A 408 -5.40 5.02 1.39
CA GLN A 408 -5.95 6.10 2.21
C GLN A 408 -6.16 5.74 3.68
N ILE A 409 -6.40 4.46 4.00
CA ILE A 409 -6.64 4.00 5.38
C ILE A 409 -5.37 3.62 6.14
N GLY A 410 -4.25 3.40 5.44
CA GLY A 410 -2.99 2.97 6.08
C GLY A 410 -2.56 3.92 7.20
N ASP A 411 -2.57 5.23 6.93
CA ASP A 411 -2.25 6.27 7.91
C ASP A 411 -3.30 6.34 9.04
N PRO A 412 -4.62 6.47 8.78
CA PRO A 412 -5.67 6.34 9.79
C PRO A 412 -5.49 5.16 10.76
N LEU A 413 -5.23 3.96 10.24
CA LEU A 413 -5.04 2.76 11.05
C LEU A 413 -3.77 2.86 11.91
N MET A 414 -2.66 3.33 11.34
CA MET A 414 -1.43 3.58 12.10
C MET A 414 -1.69 4.51 13.28
N HIS A 415 -2.41 5.59 13.06
CA HIS A 415 -2.71 6.58 14.09
C HIS A 415 -3.62 6.03 15.19
N ILE A 416 -4.66 5.30 14.84
CA ILE A 416 -5.58 4.69 15.81
C ILE A 416 -4.84 3.65 16.66
N VAL A 417 -4.11 2.72 16.02
CA VAL A 417 -3.34 1.67 16.73
C VAL A 417 -2.27 2.29 17.63
N ARG A 418 -1.58 3.33 17.16
CA ARG A 418 -0.62 4.09 17.98
C ARG A 418 -1.29 4.70 19.20
N ASN A 419 -2.46 5.32 19.05
CA ASN A 419 -3.19 5.92 20.18
C ASN A 419 -3.64 4.86 21.19
N SER A 420 -4.10 3.70 20.73
CA SER A 420 -4.40 2.57 21.60
C SER A 420 -3.14 2.11 22.36
N ALA A 421 -1.97 2.04 21.73
CA ALA A 421 -0.73 1.63 22.40
C ALA A 421 -0.14 2.71 23.35
N ASP A 422 -0.13 3.98 22.95
CA ASP A 422 0.43 5.11 23.73
C ASP A 422 -0.49 5.52 24.88
N HIS A 423 -1.80 5.64 24.64
CA HIS A 423 -2.75 6.18 25.61
C HIS A 423 -3.79 5.20 26.13
N GLY A 424 -4.24 4.27 25.29
CA GLY A 424 -5.22 3.26 25.67
C GLY A 424 -4.65 2.28 26.69
N ILE A 425 -3.58 1.56 26.31
CA ILE A 425 -2.95 0.55 27.14
C ILE A 425 -2.15 1.20 28.27
N GLU A 426 -2.44 0.76 29.49
CA GLU A 426 -1.77 1.20 30.72
C GLU A 426 -0.43 0.46 30.91
N THR A 427 0.39 0.91 31.86
CA THR A 427 1.64 0.19 32.17
C THR A 427 1.34 -1.15 32.85
N SER A 428 2.26 -2.12 32.72
CA SER A 428 2.11 -3.45 33.30
C SER A 428 1.82 -3.42 34.80
N GLU A 429 2.41 -2.49 35.54
CA GLU A 429 2.18 -2.31 36.99
C GLU A 429 0.75 -1.83 37.28
N THR A 430 0.28 -0.83 36.55
CA THR A 430 -1.09 -0.29 36.70
C THR A 430 -2.14 -1.34 36.35
N ARG A 431 -1.88 -2.18 35.35
CA ARG A 431 -2.81 -3.25 34.93
C ARG A 431 -2.98 -4.31 36.01
N ILE A 432 -1.89 -4.75 36.64
CA ILE A 432 -1.94 -5.71 37.76
C ILE A 432 -2.72 -5.13 38.94
N LEU A 433 -2.57 -3.83 39.22
CA LEU A 433 -3.34 -3.14 40.27
C LEU A 433 -4.85 -3.06 39.97
N GLN A 434 -5.24 -3.14 38.70
CA GLN A 434 -6.63 -3.11 38.25
C GLN A 434 -7.20 -4.51 37.93
N ASP A 435 -6.55 -5.59 38.39
CA ASP A 435 -6.93 -6.98 38.10
C ASP A 435 -6.99 -7.32 36.59
N LYS A 436 -6.21 -6.61 35.76
CA LYS A 436 -6.09 -6.87 34.31
C LYS A 436 -4.87 -7.75 34.01
N PRO A 437 -4.89 -8.50 32.88
CA PRO A 437 -3.71 -9.20 32.40
C PRO A 437 -2.52 -8.24 32.22
N ARG A 438 -1.31 -8.70 32.58
CA ARG A 438 -0.07 -7.92 32.51
C ARG A 438 0.16 -7.34 31.10
N ALA A 439 0.01 -8.17 30.07
CA ALA A 439 0.08 -7.74 28.68
C ALA A 439 -1.28 -7.16 28.24
N GLY A 440 -1.28 -5.94 27.70
CA GLY A 440 -2.45 -5.36 27.02
C GLY A 440 -2.70 -6.04 25.68
N THR A 441 -3.95 -6.08 25.24
CA THR A 441 -4.33 -6.66 23.94
C THR A 441 -4.95 -5.59 23.07
N ILE A 442 -4.39 -5.40 21.88
CA ILE A 442 -5.00 -4.64 20.80
C ILE A 442 -5.45 -5.65 19.75
N THR A 443 -6.71 -5.62 19.36
CA THR A 443 -7.28 -6.47 18.31
C THR A 443 -7.61 -5.61 17.10
N LEU A 444 -7.08 -6.00 15.94
CA LEU A 444 -7.38 -5.42 14.64
C LEU A 444 -8.15 -6.46 13.83
N GLU A 445 -9.43 -6.20 13.56
CA GLU A 445 -10.34 -7.13 12.91
C GLU A 445 -10.94 -6.50 11.65
N ALA A 446 -10.95 -7.24 10.53
CA ALA A 446 -11.69 -6.86 9.33
C ALA A 446 -12.84 -7.84 9.08
N LYS A 447 -14.00 -7.30 8.70
CA LYS A 447 -15.20 -8.05 8.32
C LYS A 447 -15.85 -7.42 7.10
N ASN A 448 -16.39 -8.24 6.21
CA ASN A 448 -17.29 -7.78 5.15
C ASN A 448 -18.74 -7.89 5.64
N ALA A 449 -19.50 -6.79 5.57
CA ALA A 449 -20.90 -6.73 5.97
C ALA A 449 -21.71 -5.93 4.94
N GLY A 450 -22.45 -6.66 4.08
CA GLY A 450 -23.57 -6.10 3.32
C GLY A 450 -23.24 -4.92 2.38
N GLY A 451 -22.09 -4.96 1.69
CA GLY A 451 -21.67 -3.87 0.81
C GLY A 451 -20.61 -2.94 1.40
N GLU A 452 -20.31 -3.10 2.70
CA GLU A 452 -19.30 -2.34 3.43
C GLU A 452 -18.25 -3.28 4.03
N VAL A 453 -17.05 -2.74 4.22
CA VAL A 453 -15.97 -3.34 4.98
C VAL A 453 -15.92 -2.66 6.34
N LEU A 454 -16.06 -3.46 7.39
CA LEU A 454 -15.94 -3.04 8.77
C LEU A 454 -14.51 -3.35 9.24
N ILE A 455 -13.76 -2.31 9.58
CA ILE A 455 -12.45 -2.44 10.23
C ILE A 455 -12.60 -2.03 11.69
N ILE A 456 -12.47 -3.00 12.58
CA ILE A 456 -12.71 -2.86 14.02
C ILE A 456 -11.35 -2.89 14.74
N ILE A 457 -11.05 -1.83 15.46
CA ILE A 457 -9.87 -1.71 16.32
C ILE A 457 -10.34 -1.70 17.77
N ARG A 458 -9.94 -2.69 18.55
CA ARG A 458 -10.33 -2.83 19.96
C ARG A 458 -9.12 -2.92 20.87
N ASP A 459 -9.08 -2.14 21.93
CA ASP A 459 -8.10 -2.27 23.02
C ASP A 459 -8.79 -2.63 24.34
N ASP A 460 -8.04 -3.28 25.23
CA ASP A 460 -8.45 -3.59 26.61
C ASP A 460 -7.84 -2.61 27.63
N GLY A 461 -7.67 -1.36 27.20
CA GLY A 461 -7.01 -0.30 27.94
C GLY A 461 -7.85 0.32 29.05
N LYS A 462 -7.54 1.56 29.39
CA LYS A 462 -8.29 2.35 30.39
C LYS A 462 -9.60 2.94 29.86
N GLY A 463 -9.84 2.89 28.56
CA GLY A 463 -11.00 3.56 27.94
C GLY A 463 -10.87 5.09 27.87
N LEU A 464 -11.92 5.75 27.37
CA LEU A 464 -12.03 7.19 27.27
C LEU A 464 -12.77 7.75 28.48
N SER A 465 -12.21 8.77 29.13
CA SER A 465 -12.89 9.48 30.22
C SER A 465 -13.90 10.47 29.66
N ARG A 466 -15.19 10.17 29.86
CA ARG A 466 -16.31 11.04 29.46
C ARG A 466 -16.18 12.43 30.10
N GLU A 467 -15.88 12.48 31.39
CA GLU A 467 -15.76 13.73 32.16
C GLU A 467 -14.61 14.59 31.64
N GLY A 468 -13.43 13.98 31.39
CA GLY A 468 -12.27 14.70 30.86
C GLY A 468 -12.50 15.27 29.46
N ILE A 469 -13.22 14.54 28.59
CA ILE A 469 -13.58 15.04 27.25
C ILE A 469 -14.54 16.23 27.35
N LEU A 470 -15.58 16.13 28.19
CA LEU A 470 -16.55 17.21 28.40
C LEU A 470 -15.91 18.48 28.99
N GLU A 471 -15.01 18.32 29.95
CA GLU A 471 -14.28 19.45 30.53
C GLU A 471 -13.42 20.16 29.49
N LYS A 472 -12.63 19.41 28.70
CA LYS A 472 -11.81 19.96 27.63
C LYS A 472 -12.65 20.63 26.54
N ALA A 473 -13.80 20.05 26.22
CA ALA A 473 -14.72 20.59 25.23
C ALA A 473 -15.37 21.91 25.71
N ARG A 474 -15.58 22.05 27.02
CA ARG A 474 -16.04 23.30 27.65
C ARG A 474 -14.96 24.37 27.64
N GLU A 475 -13.71 24.02 27.95
CA GLU A 475 -12.55 24.93 27.86
C GLU A 475 -12.36 25.49 26.45
N ASN A 476 -12.50 24.62 25.44
CA ASN A 476 -12.36 24.99 24.04
C ASN A 476 -13.60 25.70 23.46
N GLY A 477 -14.64 25.95 24.26
CA GLY A 477 -15.86 26.64 23.84
C GLY A 477 -16.71 25.86 22.82
N VAL A 478 -16.49 24.55 22.69
CA VAL A 478 -17.19 23.67 21.74
C VAL A 478 -18.59 23.33 22.24
N VAL A 479 -18.76 23.21 23.55
CA VAL A 479 -20.02 22.79 24.19
C VAL A 479 -20.40 23.72 25.34
N GLY A 480 -21.69 24.05 25.41
CA GLY A 480 -22.28 24.85 26.48
C GLY A 480 -22.71 24.03 27.71
N PRO A 481 -23.47 24.62 28.65
CA PRO A 481 -23.97 23.96 29.86
C PRO A 481 -24.87 22.74 29.60
N GLU A 482 -25.51 22.71 28.42
CA GLU A 482 -26.41 21.65 27.93
C GLU A 482 -25.69 20.30 27.69
N ALA A 483 -24.35 20.29 27.68
CA ALA A 483 -23.53 19.12 27.33
C ALA A 483 -23.68 17.92 28.29
N VAL A 484 -24.27 18.13 29.48
CA VAL A 484 -24.58 17.06 30.43
C VAL A 484 -25.56 16.05 29.85
N ASN A 485 -26.43 16.47 28.93
CA ASN A 485 -27.46 15.63 28.32
C ASN A 485 -26.97 14.84 27.09
N MET A 486 -25.71 14.99 26.67
CA MET A 486 -25.17 14.28 25.51
C MET A 486 -25.04 12.77 25.78
N THR A 487 -25.29 11.95 24.78
CA THR A 487 -25.03 10.50 24.86
C THR A 487 -23.52 10.21 24.89
N ASP A 488 -23.11 9.05 25.39
CA ASP A 488 -21.68 8.67 25.40
C ASP A 488 -21.06 8.73 24.00
N THR A 489 -21.78 8.24 22.99
CA THR A 489 -21.35 8.27 21.59
C THR A 489 -21.14 9.70 21.08
N GLU A 490 -22.05 10.64 21.38
CA GLU A 490 -21.88 12.04 21.01
C GLU A 490 -20.68 12.69 21.69
N VAL A 491 -20.42 12.36 22.96
CA VAL A 491 -19.25 12.86 23.69
C VAL A 491 -17.96 12.32 23.08
N PHE A 492 -17.88 11.02 22.80
CA PHE A 492 -16.70 10.42 22.19
C PHE A 492 -16.44 10.94 20.77
N ASN A 493 -17.48 11.25 20.00
CA ASN A 493 -17.31 11.85 18.67
C ASN A 493 -16.63 13.24 18.71
N LEU A 494 -16.63 13.94 19.85
CA LEU A 494 -15.92 15.22 20.00
C LEU A 494 -14.41 15.09 19.78
N ILE A 495 -13.83 13.90 19.95
CA ILE A 495 -12.38 13.67 19.76
C ILE A 495 -11.93 13.90 18.31
N PHE A 496 -12.84 13.86 17.35
CA PHE A 496 -12.55 14.08 15.93
C PHE A 496 -12.64 15.56 15.52
N LEU A 497 -13.00 16.47 16.44
CA LEU A 497 -13.08 17.88 16.11
C LEU A 497 -11.69 18.49 15.85
N PRO A 498 -11.56 19.41 14.89
CA PRO A 498 -10.28 20.05 14.59
C PRO A 498 -9.69 20.74 15.82
N GLY A 499 -8.43 20.43 16.14
CA GLY A 499 -7.75 21.00 17.31
C GLY A 499 -8.19 20.43 18.66
N PHE A 500 -9.06 19.41 18.67
CA PHE A 500 -9.43 18.69 19.87
C PHE A 500 -8.34 17.66 20.20
N SER A 501 -7.50 17.97 21.18
CA SER A 501 -6.51 17.05 21.73
C SER A 501 -6.52 17.14 23.24
N THR A 502 -6.41 16.01 23.90
CA THR A 502 -6.37 15.90 25.37
C THR A 502 -4.96 16.10 25.93
N LYS A 503 -3.94 16.32 25.09
CA LYS A 503 -2.56 16.56 25.54
C LYS A 503 -2.27 18.06 25.72
N GLU A 504 -1.66 18.41 26.86
CA GLU A 504 -1.12 19.74 27.15
C GLU A 504 0.27 20.00 26.52
N ALA A 505 0.96 18.96 26.05
CA ALA A 505 2.29 19.07 25.44
C ALA A 505 2.38 18.31 24.10
N VAL A 506 3.05 18.92 23.12
CA VAL A 506 3.36 18.32 21.81
C VAL A 506 4.45 17.27 22.01
N THR A 507 4.09 15.99 21.95
CA THR A 507 5.07 14.89 21.93
C THR A 507 5.83 14.89 20.59
N GLU A 508 7.12 14.50 20.57
CA GLU A 508 7.96 14.42 19.35
C GLU A 508 7.27 13.69 18.17
N PHE A 509 6.39 12.72 18.45
CA PHE A 509 5.66 11.96 17.44
C PHE A 509 4.44 12.67 16.83
N SER A 510 4.01 13.81 17.39
CA SER A 510 2.91 14.65 16.85
C SER A 510 3.39 15.70 15.84
N GLY A 511 4.70 15.78 15.58
CA GLY A 511 5.33 16.82 14.74
C GLY A 511 4.96 16.85 13.26
N ARG A 512 4.07 15.96 12.77
CA ARG A 512 3.50 16.03 11.41
C ARG A 512 2.06 16.53 11.34
N GLY A 513 1.47 17.01 12.44
CA GLY A 513 0.15 17.66 12.42
C GLY A 513 -1.02 16.71 12.18
N VAL A 514 -0.90 15.44 12.57
CA VAL A 514 -1.96 14.42 12.37
C VAL A 514 -2.69 14.16 13.68
N GLY A 515 -3.80 14.87 13.89
CA GLY A 515 -4.76 14.62 14.96
C GLY A 515 -5.82 13.60 14.56
N MET A 516 -6.72 13.25 15.47
CA MET A 516 -7.88 12.41 15.16
C MET A 516 -8.82 13.07 14.15
N ASP A 517 -8.77 14.40 14.03
CA ASP A 517 -9.47 15.15 12.99
C ASP A 517 -8.99 14.83 11.56
N VAL A 518 -7.70 14.52 11.37
CA VAL A 518 -7.15 14.10 10.07
C VAL A 518 -7.60 12.68 9.75
N VAL A 519 -7.64 11.80 10.75
CA VAL A 519 -8.15 10.43 10.61
C VAL A 519 -9.62 10.46 10.17
N ALA A 520 -10.47 11.25 10.82
CA ALA A 520 -11.86 11.41 10.42
C ALA A 520 -11.99 11.92 8.98
N LYS A 521 -11.27 12.98 8.62
CA LYS A 521 -11.28 13.52 7.25
C LYS A 521 -10.83 12.52 6.19
N ASN A 522 -9.82 11.71 6.48
CA ASN A 522 -9.33 10.69 5.54
C ASN A 522 -10.37 9.59 5.32
N ILE A 523 -11.06 9.18 6.39
CA ILE A 523 -12.13 8.18 6.29
C ILE A 523 -13.38 8.75 5.60
N GLU A 524 -13.76 9.99 5.89
CA GLU A 524 -14.84 10.70 5.19
C GLU A 524 -14.52 10.88 3.69
N ALA A 525 -13.25 11.15 3.34
CA ALA A 525 -12.82 11.31 1.95
C ALA A 525 -12.97 10.03 1.11
N VAL A 526 -12.93 8.85 1.75
CA VAL A 526 -13.24 7.56 1.11
C VAL A 526 -14.72 7.18 1.26
N GLY A 527 -15.59 8.11 1.65
CA GLY A 527 -17.02 7.85 1.85
C GLY A 527 -17.32 6.91 3.01
N GLY A 528 -16.36 6.71 3.91
CA GLY A 528 -16.51 5.90 5.11
C GLY A 528 -16.96 6.70 6.32
N ASN A 529 -17.23 5.99 7.41
CA ASN A 529 -17.65 6.54 8.68
C ASN A 529 -16.85 5.91 9.84
N ILE A 530 -16.68 6.65 10.94
CA ILE A 530 -16.00 6.19 12.16
C ILE A 530 -16.98 6.20 13.32
N LEU A 531 -17.13 5.06 13.99
CA LEU A 531 -17.88 4.93 15.23
C LEU A 531 -16.91 4.65 16.39
N VAL A 532 -17.17 5.26 17.55
CA VAL A 532 -16.37 5.06 18.76
C VAL A 532 -17.27 4.63 19.91
N GLU A 533 -16.89 3.52 20.52
CA GLU A 533 -17.52 2.97 21.71
C GLU A 533 -16.42 2.77 22.76
N SER A 534 -16.60 3.29 23.96
CA SER A 534 -15.60 3.17 25.02
C SER A 534 -16.25 3.00 26.37
N VAL A 535 -15.64 2.17 27.22
CA VAL A 535 -16.04 1.97 28.60
C VAL A 535 -14.81 2.18 29.48
N GLU A 536 -14.90 3.14 30.39
CA GLU A 536 -13.81 3.46 31.31
C GLU A 536 -13.43 2.23 32.13
N GLY A 537 -12.13 1.95 32.19
CA GLY A 537 -11.55 0.76 32.81
C GLY A 537 -11.66 -0.54 31.97
N GLN A 538 -12.39 -0.58 30.86
CA GLN A 538 -12.50 -1.80 30.03
C GLN A 538 -11.87 -1.67 28.63
N GLY A 539 -11.68 -0.44 28.15
CA GLY A 539 -11.00 -0.16 26.88
C GLY A 539 -11.88 0.54 25.86
N THR A 540 -11.36 0.67 24.64
CA THR A 540 -12.01 1.40 23.53
C THR A 540 -12.15 0.52 22.30
N THR A 541 -13.27 0.67 21.59
CA THR A 541 -13.55 0.04 20.30
C THR A 541 -13.83 1.15 19.27
N ILE A 542 -13.04 1.19 18.21
CA ILE A 542 -13.20 2.12 17.09
C ILE A 542 -13.55 1.27 15.86
N THR A 543 -14.68 1.57 15.22
CA THR A 543 -15.16 0.86 14.03
C THR A 543 -15.17 1.79 12.84
N LEU A 544 -14.37 1.48 11.83
CA LEU A 544 -14.37 2.14 10.53
C LEU A 544 -15.33 1.37 9.61
N LYS A 545 -16.34 2.05 9.09
CA LYS A 545 -17.25 1.53 8.07
C LYS A 545 -16.86 2.11 6.74
N ILE A 546 -16.46 1.30 5.78
CA ILE A 546 -15.97 1.79 4.49
C ILE A 546 -16.75 1.10 3.36
N PRO A 547 -17.33 1.84 2.41
CA PRO A 547 -17.99 1.23 1.26
C PRO A 547 -17.03 0.39 0.43
N LEU A 548 -17.48 -0.76 -0.10
CA LEU A 548 -16.68 -1.59 -1.01
C LEU A 548 -16.38 -0.87 -2.34
N THR A 549 -17.19 0.12 -2.73
CA THR A 549 -17.01 0.85 -3.99
C THR A 549 -17.13 2.36 -3.76
N LEU A 550 -16.15 3.11 -4.26
CA LEU A 550 -16.10 4.58 -4.13
C LEU A 550 -16.88 5.31 -5.24
N ALA A 551 -17.10 4.66 -6.37
CA ALA A 551 -17.60 5.32 -7.57
C ALA A 551 -19.11 5.17 -7.78
N ILE A 552 -19.76 4.16 -7.19
CA ILE A 552 -21.17 3.85 -7.48
C ILE A 552 -21.93 3.71 -6.16
N ILE A 553 -23.02 4.45 -6.04
CA ILE A 553 -23.93 4.35 -4.89
C ILE A 553 -25.33 4.02 -5.37
N GLU A 554 -26.07 3.28 -4.54
CA GLU A 554 -27.51 3.13 -4.71
C GLU A 554 -28.21 4.40 -4.24
N GLY A 555 -28.84 5.08 -5.18
CA GLY A 555 -29.45 6.38 -4.99
C GLY A 555 -30.95 6.35 -5.26
N MET A 556 -31.71 7.00 -4.40
CA MET A 556 -33.11 7.36 -4.65
C MET A 556 -33.15 8.74 -5.31
N ASN A 557 -33.64 8.79 -6.55
CA ASN A 557 -33.79 10.04 -7.29
C ASN A 557 -35.09 10.75 -6.91
N ILE A 558 -34.98 12.05 -6.65
CA ILE A 558 -36.09 12.93 -6.28
C ILE A 558 -36.07 14.18 -7.14
N ARG A 559 -37.25 14.76 -7.36
CA ARG A 559 -37.40 16.01 -8.11
C ARG A 559 -37.89 17.12 -7.20
N VAL A 560 -37.31 18.31 -7.37
CA VAL A 560 -37.76 19.56 -6.75
C VAL A 560 -37.76 20.64 -7.83
N GLY A 561 -38.94 21.06 -8.25
CA GLY A 561 -39.14 21.92 -9.41
C GLY A 561 -38.58 21.27 -10.68
N GLU A 562 -37.63 21.95 -11.30
CA GLU A 562 -36.91 21.48 -12.49
C GLU A 562 -35.58 20.78 -12.14
N SER A 563 -35.20 20.70 -10.87
CA SER A 563 -33.92 20.15 -10.42
C SER A 563 -34.08 18.71 -9.91
N CYS A 564 -33.12 17.86 -10.25
CA CYS A 564 -33.03 16.49 -9.75
C CYS A 564 -31.97 16.39 -8.64
N TYR A 565 -32.29 15.63 -7.60
CA TYR A 565 -31.38 15.30 -6.53
C TYR A 565 -31.38 13.79 -6.29
N THR A 566 -30.26 13.26 -5.79
CA THR A 566 -30.11 11.84 -5.47
C THR A 566 -29.77 11.70 -3.98
N LEU A 567 -30.54 10.89 -3.28
CA LEU A 567 -30.33 10.54 -1.87
C LEU A 567 -29.73 9.13 -1.77
N PRO A 568 -28.66 8.90 -0.99
CA PRO A 568 -28.18 7.55 -0.70
C PRO A 568 -29.30 6.71 -0.09
N ILE A 569 -29.57 5.52 -0.64
CA ILE A 569 -30.72 4.72 -0.22
C ILE A 569 -30.59 4.27 1.24
N MET A 570 -29.36 4.02 1.69
CA MET A 570 -29.02 3.67 3.08
C MET A 570 -29.41 4.74 4.11
N SER A 571 -29.52 5.99 3.70
CA SER A 571 -29.94 7.09 4.59
C SER A 571 -31.46 7.25 4.67
N ILE A 572 -32.23 6.52 3.84
CA ILE A 572 -33.68 6.64 3.77
C ILE A 572 -34.33 5.58 4.65
N LYS A 573 -35.05 6.02 5.67
CA LYS A 573 -35.81 5.13 6.58
C LYS A 573 -37.16 4.75 6.00
N GLU A 574 -37.94 5.75 5.58
CA GLU A 574 -39.23 5.57 4.93
C GLU A 574 -39.60 6.82 4.11
N SER A 575 -40.51 6.68 3.15
CA SER A 575 -41.08 7.82 2.39
C SER A 575 -42.61 7.72 2.38
N PHE A 576 -43.28 8.86 2.49
CA PHE A 576 -44.73 8.92 2.59
C PHE A 576 -45.27 10.30 2.17
N ILE A 577 -46.54 10.35 1.80
CA ILE A 577 -47.24 11.60 1.48
C ILE A 577 -47.84 12.14 2.77
N PRO A 578 -47.45 13.33 3.24
CA PRO A 578 -47.97 13.89 4.50
C PRO A 578 -49.41 14.38 4.35
N LYS A 579 -50.16 14.34 5.45
CA LYS A 579 -51.42 15.09 5.55
C LYS A 579 -51.17 16.45 6.20
N ALA A 580 -51.85 17.49 5.73
CA ALA A 580 -51.70 18.84 6.29
C ALA A 580 -51.96 18.93 7.81
N GLN A 581 -52.77 18.02 8.37
CA GLN A 581 -53.09 17.96 9.81
C GLN A 581 -51.96 17.36 10.67
N GLU A 582 -51.00 16.66 10.07
CA GLU A 582 -49.89 16.00 10.77
C GLU A 582 -48.67 16.93 10.92
N VAL A 583 -48.69 18.06 10.19
CA VAL A 583 -47.64 19.08 10.21
C VAL A 583 -48.04 20.22 11.14
N PHE A 584 -47.13 20.62 12.02
CA PHE A 584 -47.30 21.73 12.95
C PHE A 584 -46.00 22.54 13.04
N ARG A 585 -46.05 23.69 13.71
CA ARG A 585 -44.85 24.50 13.95
C ARG A 585 -44.47 24.48 15.41
N ASP A 586 -43.17 24.44 15.69
CA ASP A 586 -42.65 24.58 17.04
C ASP A 586 -42.65 26.05 17.51
N THR A 587 -42.13 26.29 18.71
CA THR A 587 -42.00 27.63 19.30
C THR A 587 -41.03 28.54 18.56
N GLU A 588 -40.16 27.99 17.71
CA GLU A 588 -39.19 28.71 16.87
C GLU A 588 -39.70 28.87 15.42
N GLU A 589 -40.97 28.54 15.14
CA GLU A 589 -41.59 28.53 13.81
C GLU A 589 -40.97 27.52 12.83
N ASN A 590 -40.24 26.51 13.31
CA ASN A 590 -39.78 25.40 12.48
C ASN A 590 -40.96 24.47 12.16
N GLU A 591 -41.07 24.03 10.91
CA GLU A 591 -42.05 23.03 10.51
C GLU A 591 -41.64 21.65 11.03
N MET A 592 -42.58 20.96 11.69
CA MET A 592 -42.41 19.67 12.32
C MET A 592 -43.53 18.72 11.90
N ILE A 593 -43.25 17.42 11.86
CA ILE A 593 -44.24 16.36 11.65
C ILE A 593 -44.23 15.36 12.79
N MET A 594 -45.42 14.90 13.20
CA MET A 594 -45.56 13.86 14.22
C MET A 594 -45.67 12.48 13.56
N ILE A 595 -44.67 11.63 13.75
CA ILE A 595 -44.65 10.24 13.24
C ILE A 595 -44.56 9.30 14.44
N ARG A 596 -45.58 8.45 14.63
CA ARG A 596 -45.65 7.44 15.71
C ARG A 596 -45.37 8.01 17.12
N GLY A 597 -45.78 9.26 17.37
CA GLY A 597 -45.62 9.94 18.66
C GLY A 597 -44.25 10.62 18.88
N GLN A 598 -43.38 10.66 17.87
CA GLN A 598 -42.15 11.44 17.87
C GLN A 598 -42.23 12.59 16.86
N CYS A 599 -41.66 13.75 17.22
CA CYS A 599 -41.65 14.94 16.37
C CYS A 599 -40.36 14.98 15.55
N TYR A 600 -40.46 15.14 14.24
CA TYR A 600 -39.32 15.30 13.35
C TYR A 600 -39.38 16.63 12.60
N PRO A 601 -38.25 17.34 12.44
CA PRO A 601 -38.21 18.57 11.65
C PRO A 601 -38.40 18.29 10.17
N ILE A 602 -39.08 19.20 9.49
CA ILE A 602 -39.28 19.16 8.04
C ILE A 602 -38.30 20.14 7.38
N MET A 603 -37.49 19.63 6.45
CA MET A 603 -36.61 20.43 5.62
C MET A 603 -37.13 20.47 4.18
N ARG A 604 -37.52 21.64 3.71
CA ARG A 604 -37.90 21.86 2.31
C ARG A 604 -36.66 22.13 1.46
N LEU A 605 -36.33 21.21 0.55
CA LEU A 605 -35.21 21.38 -0.38
C LEU A 605 -35.31 22.65 -1.21
N LYS A 606 -36.55 22.99 -1.62
CA LYS A 606 -36.86 24.19 -2.38
C LYS A 606 -36.35 25.45 -1.68
N ASP A 607 -36.62 25.58 -0.39
CA ASP A 607 -36.23 26.76 0.40
C ASP A 607 -34.74 26.72 0.75
N HIS A 608 -34.22 25.53 1.04
CA HIS A 608 -32.82 25.33 1.39
C HIS A 608 -31.87 25.73 0.25
N TYR A 609 -32.12 25.24 -0.97
CA TYR A 609 -31.31 25.54 -2.15
C TYR A 609 -31.85 26.71 -3.00
N GLN A 610 -32.90 27.40 -2.53
CA GLN A 610 -33.54 28.53 -3.21
C GLN A 610 -33.96 28.19 -4.66
N VAL A 611 -34.56 27.01 -4.83
CA VAL A 611 -35.06 26.54 -6.13
C VAL A 611 -36.29 27.37 -6.53
N LYS A 612 -36.29 27.90 -7.75
CA LYS A 612 -37.31 28.85 -8.22
C LYS A 612 -38.69 28.20 -8.42
N THR A 613 -38.72 26.93 -8.79
CA THR A 613 -39.91 26.15 -9.11
C THR A 613 -40.09 25.00 -8.11
N GLY A 614 -41.32 24.47 -8.01
CA GLY A 614 -41.63 23.30 -7.18
C GLY A 614 -42.78 23.50 -6.20
N ALA A 615 -43.23 22.41 -5.60
CA ALA A 615 -44.39 22.36 -4.70
C ALA A 615 -44.19 23.28 -3.49
N THR A 616 -45.26 23.94 -3.07
CA THR A 616 -45.27 24.81 -1.88
C THR A 616 -46.15 24.24 -0.78
N GLN A 617 -47.28 23.63 -1.15
CA GLN A 617 -48.10 22.92 -0.20
C GLN A 617 -47.49 21.56 0.12
N ILE A 618 -47.60 21.15 1.38
CA ILE A 618 -47.02 19.89 1.85
C ILE A 618 -47.74 18.67 1.25
N GLU A 619 -49.02 18.81 0.92
CA GLU A 619 -49.87 17.77 0.36
C GLU A 619 -49.57 17.45 -1.12
N ASP A 620 -48.92 18.37 -1.82
CA ASP A 620 -48.57 18.24 -3.25
C ASP A 620 -47.22 17.54 -3.47
N GLY A 621 -46.55 17.10 -2.39
CA GLY A 621 -45.23 16.49 -2.46
C GLY A 621 -45.09 15.25 -1.59
N ILE A 622 -43.84 14.81 -1.43
CA ILE A 622 -43.46 13.63 -0.65
C ILE A 622 -42.52 14.04 0.49
N LEU A 623 -42.72 13.45 1.67
CA LEU A 623 -41.74 13.48 2.75
C LEU A 623 -40.91 12.22 2.76
N ILE A 624 -39.61 12.39 2.88
CA ILE A 624 -38.62 11.32 2.94
C ILE A 624 -37.95 11.42 4.30
N MET A 625 -38.16 10.43 5.15
CA MET A 625 -37.51 10.37 6.46
C MET A 625 -36.07 9.92 6.27
N LEU A 626 -35.15 10.83 6.58
CA LEU A 626 -33.71 10.61 6.54
C LEU A 626 -33.18 10.33 7.94
N GLU A 627 -32.28 9.37 8.03
CA GLU A 627 -31.57 9.01 9.25
C GLU A 627 -30.10 9.41 9.07
N GLY A 628 -29.71 10.54 9.68
CA GLY A 628 -28.31 10.91 9.86
C GLY A 628 -27.74 10.26 11.13
N GLU A 629 -26.44 10.43 11.36
CA GLU A 629 -25.75 9.78 12.49
C GLU A 629 -26.29 10.13 13.87
N THR A 630 -26.73 11.38 14.07
CA THR A 630 -27.16 11.88 15.38
C THR A 630 -28.63 12.31 15.41
N LYS A 631 -29.22 12.63 14.25
CA LYS A 631 -30.59 13.14 14.13
C LYS A 631 -31.29 12.62 12.88
N SER A 632 -32.57 12.35 13.04
CA SER A 632 -33.47 12.10 11.91
C SER A 632 -34.18 13.39 11.49
N THR A 633 -34.34 13.59 10.19
CA THR A 633 -35.06 14.73 9.61
C THR A 633 -35.97 14.26 8.49
N CYS A 634 -37.04 15.00 8.20
CA CYS A 634 -37.92 14.72 7.07
C CYS A 634 -37.64 15.70 5.93
N LEU A 635 -37.17 15.19 4.80
CA LEU A 635 -36.93 15.97 3.60
C LEU A 635 -38.20 16.08 2.78
N PHE A 636 -38.60 17.29 2.42
CA PHE A 636 -39.73 17.53 1.51
C PHE A 636 -39.25 17.75 0.07
N ALA A 637 -39.80 16.97 -0.85
CA ALA A 637 -39.57 17.02 -2.29
C ALA A 637 -40.89 16.94 -3.06
N ASP A 638 -40.86 17.26 -4.36
CA ASP A 638 -42.09 17.27 -5.17
C ASP A 638 -42.48 15.86 -5.61
N GLU A 639 -41.52 15.07 -6.09
CA GLU A 639 -41.77 13.72 -6.60
C GLU A 639 -40.58 12.80 -6.31
N LEU A 640 -40.89 11.53 -6.04
CA LEU A 640 -39.93 10.43 -5.98
C LEU A 640 -39.83 9.80 -7.38
N LEU A 641 -38.68 9.93 -8.05
CA LEU A 641 -38.47 9.41 -9.41
C LEU A 641 -38.15 7.91 -9.41
N GLY A 642 -37.51 7.41 -8.35
CA GLY A 642 -37.22 5.99 -8.16
C GLY A 642 -35.76 5.68 -7.83
N GLU A 643 -35.48 4.40 -7.59
CA GLU A 643 -34.17 3.88 -7.23
C GLU A 643 -33.29 3.62 -8.46
N GLN A 644 -32.03 4.02 -8.38
CA GLN A 644 -31.04 3.80 -9.42
C GLN A 644 -29.61 3.76 -8.85
N GLN A 645 -28.77 2.88 -9.40
CA GLN A 645 -27.34 2.94 -9.19
C GLN A 645 -26.75 4.11 -9.98
N VAL A 646 -26.11 5.04 -9.26
CA VAL A 646 -25.56 6.25 -9.83
C VAL A 646 -24.06 6.30 -9.63
N VAL A 647 -23.35 6.74 -10.67
CA VAL A 647 -21.90 6.97 -10.60
C VAL A 647 -21.65 8.33 -9.94
N VAL A 648 -21.00 8.32 -8.79
CA VAL A 648 -20.61 9.53 -8.04
C VAL A 648 -19.45 10.20 -8.76
N LYS A 649 -19.66 11.43 -9.22
CA LYS A 649 -18.60 12.31 -9.69
C LYS A 649 -18.37 13.40 -8.64
N THR A 650 -17.10 13.60 -8.29
CA THR A 650 -16.70 14.68 -7.39
C THR A 650 -17.06 16.03 -7.99
N LEU A 651 -17.63 16.92 -7.19
CA LEU A 651 -17.88 18.30 -7.62
C LEU A 651 -16.57 18.98 -8.02
N PRO A 652 -16.54 19.73 -9.14
CA PRO A 652 -15.35 20.45 -9.54
C PRO A 652 -14.80 21.38 -8.44
N LYS A 653 -13.46 21.50 -8.34
CA LYS A 653 -12.77 22.28 -7.30
C LYS A 653 -13.26 23.73 -7.18
N TYR A 654 -13.73 24.34 -8.28
CA TYR A 654 -14.28 25.70 -8.25
C TYR A 654 -15.65 25.79 -7.55
N ILE A 655 -16.45 24.73 -7.59
CA ILE A 655 -17.72 24.61 -6.86
C ILE A 655 -17.42 24.33 -5.38
N GLN A 656 -16.52 23.39 -5.09
CA GLN A 656 -16.10 23.07 -3.71
C GLN A 656 -15.51 24.28 -2.96
N ARG A 657 -14.81 25.19 -3.66
CA ARG A 657 -14.26 26.42 -3.07
C ARG A 657 -15.31 27.48 -2.76
N MET A 658 -16.54 27.35 -3.25
CA MET A 658 -17.61 28.26 -2.86
C MET A 658 -18.03 27.90 -1.43
N LYS A 659 -17.68 28.77 -0.47
CA LYS A 659 -17.95 28.65 0.99
C LYS A 659 -19.44 28.50 1.40
N LYS A 660 -20.36 28.21 0.48
CA LYS A 660 -21.82 28.25 0.68
C LYS A 660 -22.56 26.95 0.35
N ILE A 661 -21.88 25.91 -0.10
CA ILE A 661 -22.56 24.68 -0.51
C ILE A 661 -22.42 23.66 0.63
N GLU A 662 -23.40 23.69 1.53
CA GLU A 662 -23.59 22.68 2.57
C GLU A 662 -24.56 21.60 2.05
N GLY A 663 -24.36 20.34 2.47
CA GLY A 663 -25.29 19.24 2.17
C GLY A 663 -25.19 18.60 0.78
N LEU A 664 -24.08 18.79 0.04
CA LEU A 664 -23.82 18.07 -1.22
C LEU A 664 -22.57 17.20 -1.13
N ALA A 665 -22.70 15.92 -1.46
CA ALA A 665 -21.58 14.97 -1.54
C ALA A 665 -20.92 14.96 -2.93
N GLY A 666 -21.72 15.18 -3.99
CA GLY A 666 -21.27 14.98 -5.37
C GLY A 666 -22.31 15.34 -6.41
N CYS A 667 -22.06 14.96 -7.65
CA CYS A 667 -23.06 14.97 -8.72
C CYS A 667 -22.99 13.68 -9.54
N THR A 668 -24.07 13.41 -10.26
CA THR A 668 -24.18 12.27 -11.17
C THR A 668 -24.97 12.64 -12.41
N LEU A 669 -24.89 11.79 -13.43
CA LEU A 669 -25.64 11.93 -14.68
C LEU A 669 -26.72 10.85 -14.71
N LEU A 670 -27.97 11.29 -14.83
CA LEU A 670 -29.13 10.39 -14.92
C LEU A 670 -29.24 9.80 -16.33
N GLY A 671 -30.05 8.74 -16.47
CA GLY A 671 -30.28 8.09 -17.77
C GLY A 671 -30.95 9.02 -18.79
N ASP A 672 -31.73 10.01 -18.35
CA ASP A 672 -32.27 11.02 -19.27
C ASP A 672 -31.25 12.08 -19.72
N GLY A 673 -29.99 11.99 -19.24
CA GLY A 673 -28.93 12.95 -19.49
C GLY A 673 -28.96 14.19 -18.59
N ASN A 674 -29.93 14.29 -17.67
CA ASN A 674 -29.97 15.37 -16.70
C ASN A 674 -28.92 15.16 -15.59
N ILE A 675 -28.43 16.26 -15.04
CA ILE A 675 -27.51 16.23 -13.91
C ILE A 675 -28.34 16.13 -12.62
N SER A 676 -27.99 15.19 -11.76
CA SER A 676 -28.53 15.08 -10.41
C SER A 676 -27.46 15.40 -9.37
N LEU A 677 -27.82 16.17 -8.35
CA LEU A 677 -26.92 16.49 -7.24
C LEU A 677 -27.10 15.46 -6.12
N ILE A 678 -25.99 14.86 -5.68
CA ILE A 678 -26.02 13.86 -4.61
C ILE A 678 -25.99 14.60 -3.28
N LEU A 679 -27.02 14.37 -2.46
CA LEU A 679 -27.20 15.02 -1.17
C LEU A 679 -26.38 14.30 -0.08
N ASP A 680 -25.70 15.10 0.73
CA ASP A 680 -25.04 14.65 1.96
C ASP A 680 -26.02 14.82 3.14
N VAL A 681 -26.58 13.69 3.60
CA VAL A 681 -27.57 13.66 4.67
C VAL A 681 -26.98 14.15 6.00
N ASN A 682 -25.71 13.84 6.28
CA ASN A 682 -25.04 14.29 7.49
C ASN A 682 -24.81 15.81 7.46
N GLY A 683 -24.35 16.33 6.32
CA GLY A 683 -24.22 17.77 6.09
C GLY A 683 -25.55 18.53 6.17
N LEU A 684 -26.66 17.94 5.74
CA LEU A 684 -27.99 18.53 5.83
C LEU A 684 -28.59 18.51 7.25
N THR A 685 -28.25 17.51 8.05
CA THR A 685 -28.78 17.32 9.42
C THR A 685 -27.93 18.01 10.50
N ALA A 686 -26.71 18.42 10.16
CA ALA A 686 -25.81 19.12 11.08
C ALA A 686 -26.42 20.45 11.58
N PRO A 687 -26.25 20.80 12.87
CA PRO A 687 -26.71 22.09 13.38
C PRO A 687 -26.00 23.21 12.63
N LYS A 688 -26.77 24.17 12.08
CA LYS A 688 -26.21 25.41 11.51
C LYS A 688 -25.22 25.97 12.52
N ARG A 689 -23.92 25.97 12.17
CA ARG A 689 -22.90 26.66 12.98
C ARG A 689 -23.43 28.05 13.25
N LEU A 690 -23.75 28.34 14.51
CA LEU A 690 -24.13 29.67 14.96
C LEU A 690 -23.08 30.61 14.37
N LYS A 691 -23.51 31.47 13.45
CA LYS A 691 -22.67 32.56 12.97
C LYS A 691 -22.27 33.31 14.23
N THR A 692 -21.01 33.18 14.64
CA THR A 692 -20.40 34.15 15.54
C THR A 692 -20.55 35.48 14.83
N ASN A 693 -21.57 36.23 15.25
CA ASN A 693 -21.66 37.64 14.94
C ASN A 693 -20.38 38.24 15.51
N ASN A 694 -19.41 38.52 14.64
CA ASN A 694 -18.33 39.44 14.91
C ASN A 694 -18.96 40.82 15.13
N TYR A 695 -19.52 41.04 16.32
CA TYR A 695 -19.55 42.35 16.94
C TYR A 695 -18.15 42.59 17.51
N GLN A 696 -17.23 43.00 16.64
CA GLN A 696 -16.18 43.91 17.08
C GLN A 696 -16.49 45.27 16.45
N SER A 697 -17.21 46.04 17.26
CA SER A 697 -17.23 47.49 17.24
C SER A 697 -15.85 48.05 17.58
N LEU A 698 -15.43 49.03 16.75
CA LEU A 698 -14.29 49.96 16.86
C LEU A 698 -12.88 49.41 16.61
#